data_AF-A0A2W4PWI0-F1
#
_entry.id   AF-A0A2W4PWI0-F1
#
_cell.length_a   1.000
_cell.length_b   1.000
_cell.length_c   1.000
_cell.angle_alpha   90.00
_cell.angle_beta   90.00
_cell.angle_gamma   90.00
#
_symmetry.space_group_name_H-M   'P 1'
#
loop_
_entity.id
_entity.type
_entity.pdbx_description
1 polymer ?
#
loop_
_entity_poly.entity_id
_entity_poly.type
_entity_poly.pdbx_seq_one_letter_code
_entity_poly.pdbx_strand_id
1 'polypeptide(L)'
;QNEFTLMPRERINYMDVSPKQIVSVAASLIPFLEHDDANRALMGSNMQRQAVPTLRAEVPLVGTGMERPVAIDSGVTVVARRGGVVDSVDASRIVVRVNDNETTAGEPGVDIYSLTKYTRSNQNTCINQRPLVKTGDVIARGDVLADGPSTDLGELALGQNLLVAFMPWNGYNFEDSILISERVVQEDRFTTIHIEELTCVARDTKLGPEEITADIPNVGDAALTKLDEAGIAYIGAEVRAGDILVGKVTPKGETQLTPEEKLLRAIFGEKASDVKDTSLRVPPGMDGTVIDVRVFTRDGVEKDSRALSIERAEIERVKKDLQDQQRILEDDLFSRVREMLLGKVAAGGPKKLKSGTRIDAAYLDDLPREEWFEIRLEDEAATAQLEASSERLKAQRKHFEKRLEEKRAKITAGDDLAPGVLKMVKVYLAVKRRIQPGDKMAGRHGNKGVVSHITPVEDMPYLEDGTPVDIVLNPLGVPSRMNVGQVLETHLGWAAKGLGLKIGRMLEQQAQVAEIRAFLDEIYNSTGGQKEDIASLNDEEIVTLANNLKKGVPIATPVFDGANESEIKRLLQLADLPVSGQTWLYDGRTGERFDRQTTVGYMYMLKLNHLVDDKMHARSTGPYSLVTQQPLGGKAQFGGQRFGEMEVWALEAYGAAYTLQEMLTVKSDDTQGRTLMYKAIVDGNHEMKAGMPESFNVLVKEIRSLGINVELEQD
;
A
#
# COMPACT_ATOMS: atom_id res chain seq x y z
N GLN A 1 44.15 -20.56 5.33
CA GLN A 1 43.72 -19.21 5.77
C GLN A 1 42.28 -19.08 5.28
N ASN A 2 41.32 -18.82 6.17
CA ASN A 2 39.86 -19.00 5.98
C ASN A 2 39.33 -20.42 6.31
N GLU A 3 40.00 -21.16 7.18
CA GLU A 3 39.47 -22.42 7.72
C GLU A 3 39.12 -22.25 9.20
N PHE A 4 37.99 -22.81 9.61
CA PHE A 4 37.57 -22.84 11.01
C PHE A 4 38.51 -23.74 11.80
N THR A 5 39.18 -23.19 12.81
CA THR A 5 40.14 -23.92 13.65
C THR A 5 40.00 -23.49 15.11
N LEU A 6 40.23 -24.42 16.03
CA LEU A 6 40.29 -24.12 17.46
C LEU A 6 41.62 -23.46 17.79
N MET A 7 41.58 -22.27 18.40
CA MET A 7 42.77 -21.49 18.75
C MET A 7 42.79 -21.12 20.24
N PRO A 8 43.98 -21.05 20.87
CA PRO A 8 44.12 -20.49 22.22
C PRO A 8 43.65 -19.03 22.28
N ARG A 9 43.10 -18.62 23.43
CA ARG A 9 42.56 -17.26 23.66
C ARG A 9 43.56 -16.17 23.31
N GLU A 10 44.85 -16.40 23.55
CA GLU A 10 45.92 -15.43 23.31
C GLU A 10 46.20 -15.16 21.83
N ARG A 11 45.73 -16.05 20.94
CA ARG A 11 45.87 -15.90 19.47
C ARG A 11 44.66 -15.26 18.80
N ILE A 12 43.61 -14.95 19.56
CA ILE A 12 42.40 -14.31 19.03
C ILE A 12 42.66 -12.80 18.95
N ASN A 13 42.74 -12.26 17.72
CA ASN A 13 42.98 -10.83 17.51
C ASN A 13 41.70 -10.00 17.43
N TYR A 14 40.61 -10.58 16.93
CA TYR A 14 39.34 -9.92 16.70
C TYR A 14 38.18 -10.84 17.06
N MET A 15 37.01 -10.25 17.29
CA MET A 15 35.75 -10.94 17.55
C MET A 15 34.64 -10.23 16.77
N ASP A 16 33.69 -11.01 16.29
CA ASP A 16 32.50 -10.51 15.59
C ASP A 16 31.68 -9.58 16.50
N VAL A 17 31.16 -8.49 15.92
CA VAL A 17 30.43 -7.46 16.69
C VAL A 17 29.05 -7.97 17.12
N SER A 18 28.37 -8.68 16.21
CA SER A 18 27.05 -9.27 16.45
C SER A 18 26.87 -10.49 15.55
N PRO A 19 26.14 -11.54 16.01
CA PRO A 19 25.76 -12.67 15.15
C PRO A 19 24.98 -12.24 13.90
N LYS A 20 24.27 -11.11 13.97
CA LYS A 20 23.48 -10.55 12.85
C LYS A 20 24.34 -10.00 11.70
N GLN A 21 25.63 -9.72 11.92
CA GLN A 21 26.49 -9.05 10.92
C GLN A 21 26.71 -9.89 9.64
N ILE A 22 26.47 -11.20 9.72
CA ILE A 22 26.68 -12.14 8.61
C ILE A 22 25.51 -12.11 7.61
N VAL A 23 24.31 -11.69 8.05
CA VAL A 23 23.08 -11.77 7.26
C VAL A 23 22.62 -10.42 6.74
N SER A 24 21.93 -10.43 5.60
CA SER A 24 21.28 -9.22 5.07
C SER A 24 20.08 -8.80 5.92
N VAL A 25 19.64 -7.55 5.76
CA VAL A 25 18.46 -6.99 6.43
C VAL A 25 17.18 -7.82 6.20
N ALA A 26 16.98 -8.37 5.00
CA ALA A 26 15.81 -9.19 4.71
C ALA A 26 15.84 -10.55 5.41
N ALA A 27 17.03 -11.15 5.52
CA ALA A 27 17.21 -12.41 6.22
C ALA A 27 17.17 -12.22 7.74
N SER A 28 17.60 -11.06 8.24
CA SER A 28 17.57 -10.74 9.67
C SER A 28 16.17 -10.51 10.24
N LEU A 29 15.14 -10.40 9.39
CA LEU A 29 13.72 -10.34 9.78
C LEU A 29 13.04 -11.72 9.92
N ILE A 30 13.77 -12.80 9.61
CA ILE A 30 13.25 -14.17 9.74
C ILE A 30 13.56 -14.68 11.16
N PRO A 31 12.55 -14.92 12.00
CA PRO A 31 12.78 -15.54 13.32
C PRO A 31 13.23 -16.99 13.12
N PHE A 32 13.98 -17.56 14.07
CA PHE A 32 14.45 -18.95 14.02
C PHE A 32 15.19 -19.33 12.72
N LEU A 33 15.89 -18.38 12.11
CA LEU A 33 16.61 -18.59 10.85
C LEU A 33 17.62 -19.75 10.94
N GLU A 34 18.21 -19.96 12.12
CA GLU A 34 19.14 -21.04 12.41
C GLU A 34 18.54 -22.45 12.31
N HIS A 35 17.21 -22.56 12.26
CA HIS A 35 16.45 -23.81 12.14
C HIS A 35 15.91 -24.06 10.71
N ASP A 36 16.25 -23.21 9.75
CA ASP A 36 15.82 -23.33 8.36
C ASP A 36 16.98 -23.69 7.42
N ASP A 37 16.69 -24.54 6.42
CA ASP A 37 17.61 -24.74 5.30
C ASP A 37 17.89 -23.43 4.55
N ALA A 38 19.13 -23.24 4.11
CA ALA A 38 19.58 -22.01 3.46
C ALA A 38 18.77 -21.66 2.19
N ASN A 39 18.29 -22.66 1.44
CA ASN A 39 17.45 -22.38 0.26
C ASN A 39 16.08 -21.85 0.67
N ARG A 40 15.55 -22.30 1.81
CA ARG A 40 14.27 -21.79 2.36
C ARG A 40 14.43 -20.40 2.91
N ALA A 41 15.51 -20.12 3.64
CA ALA A 41 15.87 -18.77 4.09
C ALA A 41 15.98 -17.78 2.92
N LEU A 42 16.63 -18.17 1.82
CA LEU A 42 16.73 -17.37 0.60
C LEU A 42 15.35 -17.09 -0.01
N MET A 43 14.52 -18.13 -0.13
CA MET A 43 13.15 -17.97 -0.65
C MET A 43 12.30 -17.07 0.25
N GLY A 44 12.37 -17.25 1.56
CA GLY A 44 11.68 -16.43 2.56
C GLY A 44 12.06 -14.95 2.45
N SER A 45 13.36 -14.66 2.41
CA SER A 45 13.87 -13.29 2.22
C SER A 45 13.39 -12.65 0.91
N ASN A 46 13.31 -13.44 -0.17
CA ASN A 46 12.83 -12.97 -1.47
C ASN A 46 11.32 -12.74 -1.52
N MET A 47 10.54 -13.57 -0.81
CA MET A 47 9.09 -13.46 -0.74
C MET A 47 8.64 -12.29 0.13
N GLN A 48 9.34 -12.00 1.23
CA GLN A 48 9.07 -10.82 2.06
C GLN A 48 9.09 -9.52 1.25
N ARG A 49 10.03 -9.38 0.30
CA ARG A 49 10.11 -8.21 -0.60
C ARG A 49 8.92 -8.07 -1.56
N GLN A 50 8.13 -9.12 -1.73
CA GLN A 50 6.96 -9.16 -2.62
C GLN A 50 5.65 -9.04 -1.86
N ALA A 51 5.69 -8.93 -0.52
CA ALA A 51 4.50 -8.74 0.30
C ALA A 51 3.83 -7.41 -0.02
N VAL A 52 2.51 -7.45 -0.25
CA VAL A 52 1.71 -6.25 -0.52
C VAL A 52 1.16 -5.72 0.81
N PRO A 53 1.20 -4.40 1.05
CA PRO A 53 0.59 -3.81 2.22
C PRO A 53 -0.90 -4.14 2.32
N THR A 54 -1.29 -4.73 3.44
CA THR A 54 -2.68 -4.99 3.81
C THR A 54 -3.37 -3.70 4.24
N LEU A 55 -4.70 -3.68 4.18
CA LEU A 55 -5.52 -2.55 4.62
C LEU A 55 -5.29 -2.19 6.10
N ARG A 56 -5.04 -3.22 6.91
CA ARG A 56 -4.76 -3.13 8.34
C ARG A 56 -3.38 -3.73 8.60
N ALA A 57 -2.42 -2.87 8.94
CA ALA A 57 -1.13 -3.33 9.41
C ALA A 57 -1.29 -4.04 10.77
N GLU A 58 -0.48 -5.06 11.00
CA GLU A 58 -0.41 -5.79 12.26
C GLU A 58 1.04 -6.19 12.51
N VAL A 59 1.60 -5.76 13.64
CA VAL A 59 2.96 -6.17 14.05
C VAL A 59 3.11 -7.68 14.11
N PRO A 60 4.27 -8.25 13.71
CA PRO A 60 4.52 -9.68 13.90
C PRO A 60 4.60 -10.00 15.39
N LEU A 61 3.82 -10.99 15.86
CA LEU A 61 3.93 -11.45 17.25
C LEU A 61 5.28 -12.09 17.55
N VAL A 62 5.94 -12.63 16.53
CA VAL A 62 7.28 -13.19 16.61
C VAL A 62 8.18 -12.41 15.65
N GLY A 63 8.90 -11.41 16.14
CA GLY A 63 9.85 -10.59 15.38
C GLY A 63 11.29 -10.97 15.65
N THR A 64 12.24 -10.16 15.18
CA THR A 64 13.68 -10.29 15.51
C THR A 64 14.28 -9.03 16.15
N GLY A 65 13.47 -7.97 16.27
CA GLY A 65 13.88 -6.63 16.69
C GLY A 65 14.47 -5.79 15.55
N MET A 66 14.56 -6.33 14.34
CA MET A 66 15.00 -5.58 13.15
C MET A 66 13.86 -4.79 12.51
N GLU A 67 12.62 -5.07 12.87
CA GLU A 67 11.41 -4.46 12.33
C GLU A 67 11.39 -2.94 12.53
N ARG A 68 11.74 -2.46 13.74
CA ARG A 68 11.79 -1.03 14.06
C ARG A 68 12.88 -0.28 13.29
N PRO A 69 14.16 -0.70 13.30
CA PRO A 69 15.20 -0.07 12.48
C PRO A 69 14.82 0.00 11.00
N VAL A 70 14.27 -1.08 10.44
CA VAL A 70 13.88 -1.11 9.02
C VAL A 70 12.74 -0.13 8.73
N ALA A 71 11.74 -0.04 9.59
CA ALA A 71 10.65 0.92 9.42
C ALA A 71 11.14 2.38 9.45
N ILE A 72 11.94 2.73 10.47
CA ILE A 72 12.48 4.09 10.68
C ILE A 72 13.43 4.49 9.55
N ASP A 73 14.42 3.64 9.22
CA ASP A 73 15.47 3.96 8.24
C ASP A 73 14.97 3.95 6.79
N SER A 74 13.83 3.29 6.51
CA SER A 74 13.25 3.26 5.16
C SER A 74 12.67 4.60 4.72
N GLY A 75 12.36 5.51 5.65
CA GLY A 75 11.71 6.79 5.36
C GLY A 75 10.22 6.71 5.02
N VAL A 76 9.59 5.53 5.17
CA VAL A 76 8.13 5.39 4.97
C VAL A 76 7.34 5.92 6.17
N THR A 77 7.90 5.84 7.38
CA THR A 77 7.36 6.42 8.60
C THR A 77 7.77 7.88 8.73
N VAL A 78 6.92 8.69 9.37
CA VAL A 78 7.26 10.09 9.67
C VAL A 78 7.94 10.16 11.02
N VAL A 79 9.21 10.56 11.04
CA VAL A 79 10.03 10.60 12.25
C VAL A 79 10.22 12.05 12.71
N ALA A 80 10.14 12.28 14.02
CA ALA A 80 10.37 13.56 14.65
C ALA A 80 11.83 14.00 14.47
N ARG A 81 12.05 15.15 13.83
CA ARG A 81 13.38 15.74 13.65
C ARG A 81 13.93 16.32 14.94
N ARG A 82 13.04 16.88 15.76
CA ARG A 82 13.30 17.55 17.03
C ARG A 82 12.25 17.14 18.05
N GLY A 83 12.64 17.14 19.33
CA GLY A 83 11.75 16.89 20.45
C GLY A 83 10.82 18.08 20.71
N GLY A 84 9.64 17.81 21.27
CA GLY A 84 8.63 18.83 21.46
C GLY A 84 7.30 18.30 21.97
N VAL A 85 6.27 19.15 21.90
CA VAL A 85 4.89 18.81 22.23
C VAL A 85 4.03 18.89 20.97
N VAL A 86 3.16 17.91 20.78
CA VAL A 86 2.24 17.88 19.65
C VAL A 86 1.12 18.91 19.84
N ASP A 87 1.10 19.94 18.98
CA ASP A 87 0.14 21.05 19.04
C ASP A 87 -1.19 20.67 18.37
N SER A 88 -1.13 20.10 17.17
CA SER A 88 -2.31 19.63 16.46
C SER A 88 -2.01 18.42 15.59
N VAL A 89 -2.96 17.49 15.57
CA VAL A 89 -2.92 16.26 14.76
C VAL A 89 -4.13 16.24 13.85
N ASP A 90 -3.88 16.10 12.55
CA ASP A 90 -4.89 15.85 11.54
C ASP A 90 -4.50 14.59 10.75
N ALA A 91 -5.46 13.99 10.05
CA ALA A 91 -5.21 12.81 9.23
C ALA A 91 -4.20 13.08 8.10
N SER A 92 -3.99 14.34 7.71
CA SER A 92 -3.09 14.76 6.62
C SER A 92 -1.82 15.48 7.09
N ARG A 93 -1.72 15.91 8.35
CA ARG A 93 -0.53 16.63 8.85
C ARG A 93 -0.44 16.59 10.37
N ILE A 94 0.78 16.70 10.88
CA ILE A 94 1.09 16.76 12.30
C ILE A 94 1.90 18.04 12.54
N VAL A 95 1.52 18.82 13.54
CA VAL A 95 2.22 20.05 13.92
C VAL A 95 2.81 19.89 15.30
N VAL A 96 4.12 20.04 15.38
CA VAL A 96 4.90 19.90 16.62
C VAL A 96 5.45 21.25 17.00
N ARG A 97 5.23 21.64 18.25
CA ARG A 97 5.91 22.76 18.89
C ARG A 97 7.21 22.26 19.48
N VAL A 98 8.32 22.78 18.99
CA VAL A 98 9.66 22.31 19.34
C VAL A 98 10.06 22.84 20.72
N ASN A 99 10.82 22.05 21.48
CA ASN A 99 11.38 22.52 22.74
C ASN A 99 12.37 23.67 22.51
N ASP A 100 12.39 24.67 23.40
CA ASP A 100 13.29 25.82 23.28
C ASP A 100 14.78 25.42 23.26
N ASN A 101 15.13 24.33 23.96
CA ASN A 101 16.49 23.78 24.01
C ASN A 101 17.00 23.28 22.65
N GLU A 102 16.11 22.89 21.74
CA GLU A 102 16.43 22.34 20.41
C GLU A 102 16.22 23.37 19.28
N THR A 103 15.86 24.61 19.63
CA THR A 103 15.57 25.68 18.67
C THR A 103 16.79 26.57 18.46
N THR A 104 17.25 26.70 17.21
CA THR A 104 18.35 27.62 16.87
C THR A 104 17.81 29.04 16.66
N ALA A 105 18.58 30.06 17.06
CA ALA A 105 18.20 31.47 16.86
C ALA A 105 17.99 31.79 15.37
N GLY A 106 16.72 32.03 14.99
CA GLY A 106 16.32 32.41 13.63
C GLY A 106 15.47 31.36 12.90
N GLU A 107 15.40 30.13 13.42
CA GLU A 107 14.50 29.10 12.89
C GLU A 107 13.10 29.21 13.50
N PRO A 108 12.05 28.82 12.77
CA PRO A 108 10.73 28.65 13.34
C PRO A 108 10.75 27.50 14.37
N GLY A 109 10.28 27.75 15.59
CA GLY A 109 10.13 26.76 16.68
C GLY A 109 8.98 25.77 16.45
N VAL A 110 8.65 25.51 15.19
CA VAL A 110 7.49 24.71 14.77
C VAL A 110 7.89 23.83 13.61
N ASP A 111 7.67 22.53 13.77
CA ASP A 111 7.84 21.56 12.70
C ASP A 111 6.47 21.09 12.21
N ILE A 112 6.23 21.26 10.91
CA ILE A 112 5.02 20.76 10.24
C ILE A 112 5.39 19.54 9.40
N TYR A 113 4.78 18.42 9.73
CA TYR A 113 4.94 17.16 9.03
C TYR A 113 3.70 16.88 8.19
N SER A 114 3.80 17.02 6.87
CA SER A 114 2.71 16.67 5.95
C SER A 114 2.72 15.16 5.69
N LEU A 115 1.58 14.52 5.90
CA LEU A 115 1.40 13.08 5.68
C LEU A 115 0.98 12.79 4.24
N THR A 116 1.54 11.71 3.69
CA THR A 116 1.18 11.19 2.36
C THR A 116 -0.09 10.35 2.48
N LYS A 117 -1.15 10.68 1.73
CA LYS A 117 -2.45 10.01 1.80
C LYS A 117 -2.81 9.37 0.48
N TYR A 118 -3.08 8.06 0.51
CA TYR A 118 -3.58 7.27 -0.63
C TYR A 118 -2.87 7.59 -1.95
N THR A 119 -1.54 7.54 -1.95
CA THR A 119 -0.72 7.78 -3.13
C THR A 119 -0.32 6.46 -3.78
N ARG A 120 -0.26 6.44 -5.11
CA ARG A 120 0.20 5.30 -5.90
C ARG A 120 1.69 5.02 -5.68
N SER A 121 2.04 3.75 -5.48
CA SER A 121 3.43 3.26 -5.56
C SER A 121 3.81 2.84 -6.98
N ASN A 122 5.09 2.57 -7.22
CA ASN A 122 5.58 2.09 -8.51
C ASN A 122 4.97 0.73 -8.92
N GLN A 123 4.58 -0.10 -7.95
CA GLN A 123 3.94 -1.41 -8.15
C GLN A 123 2.41 -1.33 -8.03
N ASN A 124 1.83 -0.13 -8.18
CA ASN A 124 0.39 0.13 -8.06
C ASN A 124 -0.21 -0.22 -6.70
N THR A 125 0.61 -0.33 -5.66
CA THR A 125 0.12 -0.48 -4.27
C THR A 125 -0.20 0.89 -3.66
N CYS A 126 -0.84 0.89 -2.50
CA CYS A 126 -1.19 2.12 -1.78
C CYS A 126 -0.11 2.52 -0.77
N ILE A 127 0.37 3.75 -0.88
CA ILE A 127 1.18 4.43 0.15
C ILE A 127 0.24 5.36 0.92
N ASN A 128 0.04 5.07 2.20
CA ASN A 128 -0.81 5.86 3.07
C ASN A 128 -0.18 5.94 4.46
N GLN A 129 -0.03 7.16 4.97
CA GLN A 129 0.48 7.42 6.30
C GLN A 129 -0.67 7.71 7.28
N ARG A 130 -0.55 7.22 8.51
CA ARG A 130 -1.55 7.38 9.58
C ARG A 130 -0.88 7.95 10.82
N PRO A 131 -1.39 9.06 11.39
CA PRO A 131 -0.82 9.63 12.61
C PRO A 131 -0.98 8.64 13.78
N LEU A 132 0.06 8.53 14.60
CA LEU A 132 0.09 7.73 15.82
C LEU A 132 -0.12 8.58 17.08
N VAL A 133 0.51 9.74 17.09
CA VAL A 133 0.49 10.68 18.22
C VAL A 133 -0.86 11.37 18.36
N LYS A 134 -1.17 11.78 19.59
CA LYS A 134 -2.34 12.58 19.96
C LYS A 134 -1.89 14.00 20.30
N THR A 135 -2.85 14.93 20.27
CA THR A 135 -2.62 16.30 20.71
C THR A 135 -2.23 16.32 22.19
N GLY A 136 -1.13 16.99 22.52
CA GLY A 136 -0.58 17.08 23.87
C GLY A 136 0.51 16.05 24.19
N ASP A 137 0.76 15.07 23.33
CA ASP A 137 1.83 14.09 23.55
C ASP A 137 3.20 14.78 23.54
N VAL A 138 4.08 14.35 24.44
CA VAL A 138 5.49 14.78 24.51
C VAL A 138 6.32 13.79 23.70
N ILE A 139 7.07 14.29 22.72
CA ILE A 139 7.86 13.47 21.80
C ILE A 139 9.36 13.79 21.93
N ALA A 140 10.17 12.75 21.79
CA ALA A 140 11.62 12.88 21.68
C ALA A 140 12.07 12.93 20.22
N ARG A 141 13.28 13.42 20.00
CA ARG A 141 13.93 13.35 18.69
C ARG A 141 14.12 11.89 18.28
N GLY A 142 13.65 11.53 17.09
CA GLY A 142 13.71 10.17 16.55
C GLY A 142 12.44 9.34 16.77
N ASP A 143 11.42 9.88 17.46
CA ASP A 143 10.14 9.17 17.65
C ASP A 143 9.31 9.14 16.36
N VAL A 144 8.54 8.06 16.19
CA VAL A 144 7.66 7.88 15.03
C VAL A 144 6.33 8.60 15.28
N LEU A 145 6.06 9.62 14.48
CA LEU A 145 4.83 10.43 14.55
C LEU A 145 3.68 9.84 13.75
N ALA A 146 3.99 9.18 12.63
CA ALA A 146 3.02 8.54 11.77
C ALA A 146 3.59 7.26 11.15
N ASP A 147 2.77 6.21 11.16
CA ASP A 147 3.05 4.97 10.44
C ASP A 147 2.86 5.18 8.94
N GLY A 148 3.65 4.44 8.16
CA GLY A 148 3.51 4.30 6.71
C GLY A 148 2.74 3.04 6.30
N PRO A 149 2.83 2.65 5.01
CA PRO A 149 2.31 1.36 4.56
C PRO A 149 3.12 0.22 5.18
N SER A 150 2.43 -0.85 5.60
CA SER A 150 3.06 -2.02 6.25
C SER A 150 3.91 -1.65 7.47
N THR A 151 3.50 -0.67 8.27
CA THR A 151 4.09 -0.41 9.58
C THR A 151 3.00 -0.23 10.62
N ASP A 152 3.25 -0.65 11.85
CA ASP A 152 2.34 -0.53 13.00
C ASP A 152 3.18 -0.16 14.24
N LEU A 153 2.88 0.99 14.86
CA LEU A 153 3.61 1.55 16.00
C LEU A 153 5.13 1.69 15.77
N GLY A 154 5.53 2.05 14.55
CA GLY A 154 6.94 2.22 14.17
C GLY A 154 7.69 0.91 13.94
N GLU A 155 7.00 -0.24 13.89
CA GLU A 155 7.57 -1.54 13.51
C GLU A 155 7.10 -1.96 12.13
N LEU A 156 7.95 -2.68 11.40
CA LEU A 156 7.61 -3.25 10.10
C LEU A 156 6.57 -4.38 10.24
N ALA A 157 5.43 -4.18 9.59
CA ALA A 157 4.26 -5.04 9.60
C ALA A 157 3.85 -5.43 8.16
N LEU A 158 4.60 -6.36 7.54
CA LEU A 158 4.39 -6.78 6.14
C LEU A 158 3.13 -7.65 5.92
N GLY A 159 2.60 -8.27 6.95
CA GLY A 159 1.53 -9.26 6.90
C GLY A 159 0.66 -9.25 8.15
N GLN A 160 0.13 -10.42 8.51
CA GLN A 160 -0.75 -10.58 9.66
C GLN A 160 -0.56 -11.94 10.35
N ASN A 161 -0.83 -11.98 11.66
CA ASN A 161 -0.69 -13.20 12.47
C ASN A 161 -1.98 -14.03 12.43
N LEU A 162 -1.92 -15.23 11.87
CA LEU A 162 -3.11 -16.09 11.72
C LEU A 162 -3.00 -17.31 12.62
N LEU A 163 -4.14 -17.77 13.13
CA LEU A 163 -4.22 -19.05 13.80
C LEU A 163 -4.12 -20.18 12.76
N VAL A 164 -3.01 -20.91 12.79
CA VAL A 164 -2.68 -21.98 11.84
C VAL A 164 -2.77 -23.33 12.52
N ALA A 165 -3.31 -24.33 11.82
CA ALA A 165 -3.22 -25.74 12.17
C ALA A 165 -2.44 -26.54 11.11
N PHE A 166 -1.54 -27.42 11.54
CA PHE A 166 -0.80 -28.32 10.65
C PHE A 166 -1.47 -29.69 10.55
N MET A 167 -2.39 -29.83 9.60
CA MET A 167 -3.08 -31.10 9.34
C MET A 167 -3.55 -31.20 7.88
N PRO A 168 -3.68 -32.40 7.30
CA PRO A 168 -4.35 -32.54 6.01
C PRO A 168 -5.85 -32.23 6.13
N TRP A 169 -6.41 -31.56 5.12
CA TRP A 169 -7.84 -31.24 5.07
C TRP A 169 -8.44 -31.58 3.71
N ASN A 170 -9.03 -32.79 3.58
CA ASN A 170 -9.81 -33.23 2.41
C ASN A 170 -9.18 -32.95 1.03
N GLY A 171 -7.84 -32.89 0.95
CA GLY A 171 -7.09 -32.56 -0.28
C GLY A 171 -7.05 -31.06 -0.64
N TYR A 172 -7.73 -30.17 0.10
CA TYR A 172 -7.71 -28.74 -0.18
C TYR A 172 -6.33 -28.11 0.04
N ASN A 173 -5.53 -28.65 0.97
CA ASN A 173 -4.15 -28.25 1.18
C ASN A 173 -3.14 -29.22 0.54
N PHE A 174 -3.51 -29.84 -0.58
CA PHE A 174 -2.61 -30.70 -1.34
C PHE A 174 -1.42 -29.91 -1.92
N GLU A 175 -0.25 -30.55 -1.95
CA GLU A 175 1.04 -29.92 -2.22
C GLU A 175 1.29 -28.68 -1.34
N ASP A 176 1.25 -27.50 -1.96
CA ASP A 176 1.47 -26.18 -1.36
C ASP A 176 0.18 -25.37 -1.28
N SER A 177 -0.97 -25.99 -1.50
CA SER A 177 -2.23 -25.27 -1.43
C SER A 177 -2.55 -24.88 0.02
N ILE A 178 -3.17 -23.72 0.18
CA ILE A 178 -3.54 -23.15 1.48
C ILE A 178 -5.06 -23.09 1.55
N LEU A 179 -5.60 -23.65 2.62
CA LEU A 179 -7.00 -23.49 2.99
C LEU A 179 -7.15 -22.29 3.91
N ILE A 180 -8.12 -21.42 3.62
CA ILE A 180 -8.38 -20.21 4.41
C ILE A 180 -9.82 -20.25 4.93
N SER A 181 -10.02 -19.77 6.15
CA SER A 181 -11.34 -19.53 6.73
C SER A 181 -12.00 -18.29 6.14
N GLU A 182 -13.30 -18.34 5.91
CA GLU A 182 -14.12 -17.20 5.51
C GLU A 182 -13.98 -16.02 6.49
N ARG A 183 -13.74 -16.30 7.77
CA ARG A 183 -13.48 -15.29 8.81
C ARG A 183 -12.39 -14.30 8.42
N VAL A 184 -11.30 -14.79 7.83
CA VAL A 184 -10.16 -13.95 7.39
C VAL A 184 -10.59 -12.96 6.30
N VAL A 185 -11.54 -13.37 5.44
CA VAL A 185 -12.10 -12.53 4.38
C VAL A 185 -13.10 -11.52 4.96
N GLN A 186 -13.97 -11.96 5.87
CA GLN A 186 -14.96 -11.11 6.55
C GLN A 186 -14.31 -10.00 7.37
N GLU A 187 -13.19 -10.30 8.04
CA GLU A 187 -12.41 -9.34 8.82
C GLU A 187 -11.55 -8.39 7.94
N ASP A 188 -11.60 -8.54 6.61
CA ASP A 188 -10.82 -7.77 5.60
C ASP A 188 -9.30 -7.76 5.91
N ARG A 189 -8.78 -8.89 6.43
CA ARG A 189 -7.40 -9.07 6.90
C ARG A 189 -6.36 -8.93 5.79
N PHE A 190 -6.54 -9.67 4.70
CA PHE A 190 -5.67 -9.63 3.50
C PHE A 190 -6.28 -8.85 2.33
N THR A 191 -7.15 -7.89 2.64
CA THR A 191 -7.64 -6.94 1.65
C THR A 191 -6.56 -5.89 1.38
N THR A 192 -6.22 -5.67 0.11
CA THR A 192 -5.17 -4.73 -0.31
C THR A 192 -5.79 -3.59 -1.12
N ILE A 193 -5.21 -2.39 -1.03
CA ILE A 193 -5.60 -1.25 -1.86
C ILE A 193 -4.57 -1.12 -2.98
N HIS A 194 -5.06 -1.19 -4.22
CA HIS A 194 -4.28 -0.92 -5.41
C HIS A 194 -4.72 0.41 -6.01
N ILE A 195 -3.75 1.22 -6.46
CA ILE A 195 -4.02 2.50 -7.10
C ILE A 195 -3.44 2.45 -8.49
N GLU A 196 -4.34 2.46 -9.47
CA GLU A 196 -4.02 2.44 -10.89
C GLU A 196 -4.08 3.85 -11.46
N GLU A 197 -3.10 4.21 -12.27
CA GLU A 197 -3.06 5.49 -12.97
C GLU A 197 -3.45 5.28 -14.43
N LEU A 198 -4.59 5.83 -14.81
CA LEU A 198 -5.11 5.79 -16.17
C LEU A 198 -4.96 7.18 -16.78
N THR A 199 -4.32 7.26 -17.96
CA THR A 199 -4.01 8.53 -18.61
C THR A 199 -4.77 8.67 -19.92
N CYS A 200 -5.45 9.80 -20.09
CA CYS A 200 -6.06 10.24 -21.34
C CYS A 200 -5.25 11.42 -21.88
N VAL A 201 -4.90 11.36 -23.18
CA VAL A 201 -4.13 12.41 -23.85
C VAL A 201 -4.94 12.92 -25.03
N ALA A 202 -5.15 14.24 -25.06
CA ALA A 202 -5.74 14.96 -26.19
C ALA A 202 -4.62 15.58 -27.02
N ARG A 203 -4.57 15.19 -28.30
CA ARG A 203 -3.50 15.59 -29.22
C ARG A 203 -4.04 16.47 -30.33
N ASP A 204 -3.17 17.31 -30.86
CA ASP A 204 -3.40 17.99 -32.12
C ASP A 204 -3.09 17.03 -33.28
N THR A 205 -4.11 16.73 -34.09
CA THR A 205 -3.98 15.83 -35.24
C THR A 205 -4.06 16.60 -36.53
N LYS A 206 -3.63 15.99 -37.65
CA LYS A 206 -3.72 16.62 -38.97
C LYS A 206 -5.15 16.97 -39.40
N LEU A 207 -6.15 16.29 -38.85
CA LEU A 207 -7.57 16.51 -39.15
C LEU A 207 -8.22 17.54 -38.22
N GLY A 208 -7.51 17.96 -37.16
CA GLY A 208 -8.00 18.86 -36.13
C GLY A 208 -7.57 18.43 -34.72
N PRO A 209 -7.79 19.30 -33.72
CA PRO A 209 -7.52 18.98 -32.33
C PRO A 209 -8.48 17.90 -31.81
N GLU A 210 -7.97 16.97 -31.01
CA GLU A 210 -8.82 16.12 -30.17
C GLU A 210 -9.33 16.93 -28.97
N GLU A 211 -10.61 16.73 -28.63
CA GLU A 211 -11.27 17.45 -27.56
C GLU A 211 -11.66 16.50 -26.42
N ILE A 212 -11.53 17.00 -25.18
CA ILE A 212 -12.05 16.33 -23.98
C ILE A 212 -13.39 17.00 -23.70
N THR A 213 -14.48 16.24 -23.84
CA THR A 213 -15.85 16.73 -23.73
C THR A 213 -16.79 15.62 -23.27
N ALA A 214 -17.90 16.02 -22.64
CA ALA A 214 -18.99 15.12 -22.28
C ALA A 214 -19.89 14.76 -23.48
N ASP A 215 -19.80 15.49 -24.59
CA ASP A 215 -20.58 15.21 -25.81
C ASP A 215 -19.94 14.10 -26.64
N ILE A 216 -20.30 12.85 -26.34
CA ILE A 216 -19.72 11.64 -26.93
C ILE A 216 -20.74 10.98 -27.86
N PRO A 217 -20.39 10.72 -29.15
CA PRO A 217 -21.33 10.12 -30.09
C PRO A 217 -21.69 8.68 -29.71
N ASN A 218 -22.97 8.31 -29.92
CA ASN A 218 -23.50 6.95 -29.72
C ASN A 218 -23.37 6.40 -28.29
N VAL A 219 -23.26 7.26 -27.28
CA VAL A 219 -23.25 6.89 -25.87
C VAL A 219 -24.55 7.35 -25.21
N GLY A 220 -25.23 6.47 -24.47
CA GLY A 220 -26.47 6.81 -23.77
C GLY A 220 -26.24 7.63 -22.50
N ASP A 221 -27.24 8.42 -22.09
CA ASP A 221 -27.18 9.34 -20.94
C ASP A 221 -26.75 8.67 -19.62
N ALA A 222 -27.06 7.38 -19.45
CA ALA A 222 -26.69 6.61 -18.27
C ALA A 222 -25.15 6.51 -18.09
N ALA A 223 -24.39 6.43 -19.19
CA ALA A 223 -22.93 6.38 -19.13
C ALA A 223 -22.32 7.77 -18.90
N LEU A 224 -23.02 8.84 -19.26
CA LEU A 224 -22.59 10.23 -19.07
C LEU A 224 -22.83 10.73 -17.64
N THR A 225 -23.72 10.09 -16.89
CA THR A 225 -24.10 10.50 -15.52
C THR A 225 -22.90 10.58 -14.55
N LYS A 226 -21.83 9.83 -14.80
CA LYS A 226 -20.63 9.80 -13.96
C LYS A 226 -19.58 10.85 -14.33
N LEU A 227 -19.78 11.56 -15.44
CA LEU A 227 -18.88 12.60 -15.95
C LEU A 227 -19.38 13.98 -15.54
N ASP A 228 -18.42 14.89 -15.32
CA ASP A 228 -18.71 16.30 -15.14
C ASP A 228 -18.96 17.00 -16.48
N GLU A 229 -19.27 18.31 -16.43
CA GLU A 229 -19.52 19.13 -17.62
C GLU A 229 -18.31 19.18 -18.58
N ALA A 230 -17.10 18.94 -18.08
CA ALA A 230 -15.88 18.87 -18.90
C ALA A 230 -15.65 17.47 -19.50
N GLY A 231 -16.49 16.48 -19.17
CA GLY A 231 -16.35 15.10 -19.64
C GLY A 231 -15.37 14.26 -18.81
N ILE A 232 -15.10 14.62 -17.55
CA ILE A 232 -14.16 13.91 -16.66
C ILE A 232 -14.93 13.30 -15.48
N ALA A 233 -14.57 12.07 -15.08
CA ALA A 233 -15.23 11.40 -13.97
C ALA A 233 -15.11 12.16 -12.63
N TYR A 234 -16.19 12.18 -11.86
CA TYR A 234 -16.18 12.78 -10.52
C TYR A 234 -15.27 12.02 -9.55
N ILE A 235 -14.55 12.77 -8.71
CA ILE A 235 -13.83 12.18 -7.58
C ILE A 235 -14.86 11.60 -6.60
N GLY A 236 -14.66 10.35 -6.21
CA GLY A 236 -15.59 9.57 -5.39
C GLY A 236 -16.58 8.72 -6.20
N ALA A 237 -16.60 8.81 -7.53
CA ALA A 237 -17.45 7.96 -8.35
C ALA A 237 -16.98 6.50 -8.31
N GLU A 238 -17.91 5.58 -8.06
CA GLU A 238 -17.69 4.15 -8.22
C GLU A 238 -17.88 3.76 -9.68
N VAL A 239 -16.83 3.19 -10.26
CA VAL A 239 -16.76 2.84 -11.68
C VAL A 239 -16.50 1.35 -11.84
N ARG A 240 -17.08 0.79 -12.88
CA ARG A 240 -16.92 -0.61 -13.26
C ARG A 240 -16.24 -0.71 -14.62
N ALA A 241 -15.74 -1.90 -14.92
CA ALA A 241 -15.22 -2.21 -16.25
C ALA A 241 -16.13 -1.71 -17.38
N GLY A 242 -15.57 -0.94 -18.31
CA GLY A 242 -16.28 -0.37 -19.47
C GLY A 242 -16.86 1.04 -19.27
N ASP A 243 -16.98 1.52 -18.03
CA ASP A 243 -17.40 2.89 -17.73
C ASP A 243 -16.40 3.91 -18.29
N ILE A 244 -16.88 5.09 -18.67
CA ILE A 244 -16.07 6.18 -19.23
C ILE A 244 -15.47 6.98 -18.06
N LEU A 245 -14.15 7.15 -18.07
CA LEU A 245 -13.43 7.99 -17.11
C LEU A 245 -13.16 9.39 -17.65
N VAL A 246 -12.82 9.48 -18.93
CA VAL A 246 -12.56 10.74 -19.62
C VAL A 246 -13.13 10.63 -21.02
N GLY A 247 -14.16 11.43 -21.31
CA GLY A 247 -14.74 11.60 -22.62
C GLY A 247 -13.72 12.23 -23.57
N LYS A 248 -13.43 11.55 -24.69
CA LYS A 248 -12.53 12.06 -25.71
C LYS A 248 -13.09 11.80 -27.10
N VAL A 249 -13.11 12.85 -27.91
CA VAL A 249 -13.54 12.80 -29.30
C VAL A 249 -12.38 13.12 -30.23
N THR A 250 -12.20 12.29 -31.25
CA THR A 250 -11.19 12.51 -32.30
C THR A 250 -11.90 12.86 -33.62
N PRO A 251 -11.51 13.95 -34.30
CA PRO A 251 -12.00 14.26 -35.65
C PRO A 251 -11.74 13.09 -36.61
N LYS A 252 -12.77 12.66 -37.32
CA LYS A 252 -12.73 11.56 -38.27
C LYS A 252 -12.87 12.12 -39.68
N GLY A 253 -12.01 11.65 -40.59
CA GLY A 253 -12.16 11.95 -42.01
C GLY A 253 -13.40 11.28 -42.62
N GLU A 254 -13.86 11.82 -43.75
CA GLU A 254 -15.02 11.29 -44.47
C GLU A 254 -14.74 9.87 -44.99
N THR A 255 -15.45 8.88 -44.46
CA THR A 255 -15.33 7.47 -44.90
C THR A 255 -16.41 7.14 -45.92
N GLN A 256 -16.03 6.54 -47.05
CA GLN A 256 -17.00 6.01 -48.01
C GLN A 256 -17.74 4.81 -47.41
N LEU A 257 -19.03 4.99 -47.12
CA LEU A 257 -19.92 3.94 -46.61
C LEU A 257 -20.36 2.99 -47.72
N THR A 258 -20.63 1.73 -47.37
CA THR A 258 -21.20 0.76 -48.32
C THR A 258 -22.64 1.12 -48.69
N PRO A 259 -23.19 0.61 -49.82
CA PRO A 259 -24.59 0.87 -50.19
C PRO A 259 -25.60 0.51 -49.08
N GLU A 260 -25.35 -0.57 -48.34
CA GLU A 260 -26.18 -1.04 -47.24
C GLU A 260 -26.15 -0.06 -46.07
N GLU A 261 -24.97 0.41 -45.66
CA GLU A 261 -24.81 1.42 -44.59
C GLU A 261 -25.44 2.75 -44.99
N LYS A 262 -25.32 3.16 -46.26
CA LYS A 262 -25.97 4.35 -46.80
C LYS A 262 -27.49 4.24 -46.74
N LEU A 263 -28.05 3.10 -47.14
CA LEU A 263 -29.49 2.85 -47.07
C LEU A 263 -29.97 2.89 -45.62
N LEU A 264 -29.25 2.24 -44.70
CA LEU A 264 -29.61 2.18 -43.29
C LEU A 264 -29.64 3.59 -42.66
N ARG A 265 -28.64 4.43 -42.94
CA ARG A 265 -28.66 5.84 -42.53
C ARG A 265 -29.79 6.64 -43.14
N ALA A 266 -30.10 6.40 -44.43
CA ALA A 266 -31.22 7.07 -45.09
C ALA A 266 -32.58 6.70 -44.46
N ILE A 267 -32.72 5.46 -43.98
CA ILE A 267 -33.94 4.99 -43.29
C ILE A 267 -34.06 5.59 -41.88
N PHE A 268 -33.00 5.55 -41.08
CA PHE A 268 -33.04 5.99 -39.68
C PHE A 268 -32.78 7.49 -39.49
N GLY A 269 -32.36 8.21 -40.53
CA GLY A 269 -32.05 9.65 -40.47
C GLY A 269 -30.85 9.98 -39.57
N GLU A 270 -30.03 8.99 -39.21
CA GLU A 270 -28.83 9.20 -38.39
C GLU A 270 -27.81 10.03 -39.18
N LYS A 271 -27.47 11.21 -38.65
CA LYS A 271 -26.40 12.03 -39.21
C LYS A 271 -25.06 11.31 -39.06
N ALA A 272 -24.20 11.45 -40.06
CA ALA A 272 -22.81 11.04 -39.92
C ALA A 272 -22.18 11.86 -38.78
N SER A 273 -21.71 11.19 -37.73
CA SER A 273 -20.82 11.85 -36.77
C SER A 273 -19.46 12.04 -37.43
N ASP A 274 -19.03 13.30 -37.53
CA ASP A 274 -17.70 13.67 -38.01
C ASP A 274 -16.61 13.41 -36.95
N VAL A 275 -17.02 12.94 -35.77
CA VAL A 275 -16.14 12.59 -34.65
C VAL A 275 -16.27 11.12 -34.27
N LYS A 276 -15.17 10.54 -33.78
CA LYS A 276 -15.08 9.18 -33.27
C LYS A 276 -14.85 9.20 -31.75
N ASP A 277 -15.55 8.32 -31.02
CA ASP A 277 -15.28 8.05 -29.61
C ASP A 277 -13.89 7.39 -29.46
N THR A 278 -12.99 8.09 -28.77
CA THR A 278 -11.66 7.60 -28.35
C THR A 278 -11.46 7.79 -26.85
N SER A 279 -12.56 7.79 -26.10
CA SER A 279 -12.62 8.01 -24.65
C SER A 279 -11.82 6.98 -23.88
N LEU A 280 -11.30 7.41 -22.73
CA LEU A 280 -10.66 6.53 -21.76
C LEU A 280 -11.74 5.79 -20.98
N ARG A 281 -11.70 4.46 -21.00
CA ARG A 281 -12.62 3.57 -20.28
C ARG A 281 -11.88 2.76 -19.23
N VAL A 282 -12.60 2.36 -18.18
CA VAL A 282 -12.08 1.47 -17.14
C VAL A 282 -11.74 0.10 -17.74
N PRO A 283 -10.51 -0.41 -17.56
CA PRO A 283 -10.13 -1.74 -18.04
C PRO A 283 -10.98 -2.87 -17.43
N PRO A 284 -11.15 -4.00 -18.14
CA PRO A 284 -11.81 -5.18 -17.59
C PRO A 284 -11.14 -5.68 -16.31
N GLY A 285 -11.94 -6.02 -15.29
CA GLY A 285 -11.44 -6.55 -14.01
C GLY A 285 -10.88 -5.50 -13.03
N MET A 286 -11.11 -4.21 -13.29
CA MET A 286 -10.71 -3.11 -12.41
C MET A 286 -11.92 -2.33 -11.91
N ASP A 287 -12.65 -2.90 -10.96
CA ASP A 287 -13.77 -2.21 -10.32
C ASP A 287 -13.28 -1.43 -9.09
N GLY A 288 -13.59 -0.14 -9.03
CA GLY A 288 -13.03 0.72 -7.99
C GLY A 288 -13.63 2.11 -7.91
N THR A 289 -13.00 2.96 -7.10
CA THR A 289 -13.43 4.33 -6.86
C THR A 289 -12.40 5.31 -7.40
N VAL A 290 -12.83 6.32 -8.13
CA VAL A 290 -11.95 7.41 -8.57
C VAL A 290 -11.53 8.23 -7.35
N ILE A 291 -10.23 8.25 -7.03
CA ILE A 291 -9.72 8.93 -5.83
C ILE A 291 -9.12 10.30 -6.10
N ASP A 292 -8.51 10.48 -7.26
CA ASP A 292 -7.84 11.72 -7.64
C ASP A 292 -7.89 11.88 -9.16
N VAL A 293 -7.94 13.13 -9.60
CA VAL A 293 -7.95 13.50 -11.01
C VAL A 293 -7.02 14.69 -11.17
N ARG A 294 -6.02 14.55 -12.03
CA ARG A 294 -5.09 15.64 -12.38
C ARG A 294 -5.25 16.01 -13.83
N VAL A 295 -5.40 17.30 -14.08
CA VAL A 295 -5.53 17.87 -15.42
C VAL A 295 -4.30 18.74 -15.66
N PHE A 296 -3.53 18.39 -16.69
CA PHE A 296 -2.40 19.16 -17.15
C PHE A 296 -2.78 19.86 -18.44
N THR A 297 -2.56 21.17 -18.50
CA THR A 297 -2.96 22.01 -19.64
C THR A 297 -1.74 22.74 -20.17
N ARG A 298 -1.50 22.63 -21.48
CA ARG A 298 -0.40 23.35 -22.14
C ARG A 298 -0.63 24.86 -22.04
N ASP A 299 0.47 25.60 -21.89
CA ASP A 299 0.45 27.06 -21.93
C ASP A 299 -0.12 27.58 -23.27
N GLY A 300 -1.08 28.50 -23.18
CA GLY A 300 -1.84 29.05 -24.33
C GLY A 300 -3.14 28.33 -24.68
N VAL A 301 -3.46 27.19 -24.05
CA VAL A 301 -4.79 26.55 -24.16
C VAL A 301 -5.68 27.05 -23.02
N GLU A 302 -6.94 27.35 -23.32
CA GLU A 302 -7.91 27.78 -22.30
C GLU A 302 -8.17 26.65 -21.29
N LYS A 303 -8.18 27.01 -20.00
CA LYS A 303 -8.38 26.05 -18.90
C LYS A 303 -9.87 25.77 -18.70
N ASP A 304 -10.22 24.50 -18.59
CA ASP A 304 -11.60 24.09 -18.34
C ASP A 304 -12.05 24.45 -16.90
N SER A 305 -13.37 24.41 -16.69
CA SER A 305 -13.99 24.58 -15.36
C SER A 305 -13.36 23.66 -14.30
N ARG A 306 -13.02 22.42 -14.68
CA ARG A 306 -12.37 21.43 -13.81
C ARG A 306 -10.95 21.83 -13.43
N ALA A 307 -10.13 22.25 -14.39
CA ALA A 307 -8.75 22.68 -14.12
C ALA A 307 -8.72 23.90 -13.17
N LEU A 308 -9.60 24.88 -13.41
CA LEU A 308 -9.75 26.05 -12.54
C LEU A 308 -10.19 25.68 -11.10
N SER A 309 -11.03 24.66 -10.95
CA SER A 309 -11.46 24.19 -9.63
C SER A 309 -10.31 23.56 -8.83
N ILE A 310 -9.44 22.80 -9.50
CA ILE A 310 -8.30 22.12 -8.88
C ILE A 310 -7.26 23.15 -8.42
N GLU A 311 -6.94 24.14 -9.26
CA GLU A 311 -6.00 25.22 -8.91
C GLU A 311 -6.46 26.01 -7.68
N ARG A 312 -7.76 26.33 -7.60
CA ARG A 312 -8.32 27.02 -6.43
C ARG A 312 -8.17 26.20 -5.15
N ALA A 313 -8.43 24.89 -5.20
CA ALA A 313 -8.29 24.01 -4.06
C ALA A 313 -6.82 23.90 -3.58
N GLU A 314 -5.86 23.88 -4.51
CA GLU A 314 -4.44 23.82 -4.20
C GLU A 314 -3.92 25.12 -3.55
N ILE A 315 -4.39 26.28 -4.06
CA ILE A 315 -4.07 27.59 -3.47
C ILE A 315 -4.59 27.70 -2.03
N GLU A 316 -5.83 27.28 -1.76
CA GLU A 316 -6.41 27.31 -0.41
C GLU A 316 -5.65 26.38 0.57
N ARG A 317 -5.17 25.22 0.10
CA ARG A 317 -4.33 24.33 0.91
C ARG A 317 -3.03 25.00 1.33
N VAL A 318 -2.32 25.61 0.37
CA VAL A 318 -1.07 26.34 0.63
C VAL A 318 -1.28 27.48 1.60
N LYS A 319 -2.38 28.22 1.44
CA LYS A 319 -2.75 29.34 2.30
C LYS A 319 -2.96 28.90 3.74
N LYS A 320 -3.68 27.78 3.96
CA LYS A 320 -3.88 27.18 5.28
C LYS A 320 -2.56 26.85 5.97
N ASP A 321 -1.63 26.20 5.26
CA ASP A 321 -0.31 25.84 5.83
C ASP A 321 0.50 27.07 6.25
N LEU A 322 0.50 28.15 5.45
CA LEU A 322 1.20 29.38 5.81
C LEU A 322 0.52 30.10 6.99
N GLN A 323 -0.81 30.05 7.08
CA GLN A 323 -1.56 30.63 8.20
C GLN A 323 -1.27 29.92 9.53
N ASP A 324 -1.16 28.59 9.55
CA ASP A 324 -0.83 27.87 10.79
C ASP A 324 0.62 28.12 11.23
N GLN A 325 1.57 28.18 10.28
CA GLN A 325 2.94 28.59 10.57
C GLN A 325 2.98 29.98 11.19
N GLN A 326 2.23 30.92 10.62
CA GLN A 326 2.12 32.27 11.13
C GLN A 326 1.51 32.28 12.54
N ARG A 327 0.39 31.57 12.76
CA ARG A 327 -0.31 31.52 14.05
C ARG A 327 0.60 31.04 15.18
N ILE A 328 1.33 29.95 14.98
CA ILE A 328 2.13 29.35 16.07
C ILE A 328 3.38 30.19 16.34
N LEU A 329 3.98 30.80 15.32
CA LEU A 329 5.09 31.75 15.51
C LEU A 329 4.62 33.02 16.19
N GLU A 330 3.41 33.49 15.89
CA GLU A 330 2.76 34.57 16.63
C GLU A 330 2.52 34.17 18.09
N ASP A 331 1.97 32.98 18.35
CA ASP A 331 1.74 32.46 19.70
C ASP A 331 3.04 32.36 20.53
N ASP A 332 4.13 31.84 19.95
CA ASP A 332 5.45 31.76 20.61
C ASP A 332 6.01 33.15 20.90
N LEU A 333 5.96 34.06 19.92
CA LEU A 333 6.41 35.43 20.10
C LEU A 333 5.60 36.16 21.18
N PHE A 334 4.27 35.97 21.19
CA PHE A 334 3.40 36.50 22.24
C PHE A 334 3.67 35.86 23.60
N SER A 335 3.95 34.55 23.67
CA SER A 335 4.32 33.89 24.93
C SER A 335 5.59 34.49 25.53
N ARG A 336 6.63 34.73 24.71
CA ARG A 336 7.86 35.38 25.15
C ARG A 336 7.62 36.83 25.55
N VAL A 337 6.80 37.56 24.80
CA VAL A 337 6.37 38.92 25.16
C VAL A 337 5.61 38.93 26.48
N ARG A 338 4.75 37.93 26.73
CA ARG A 338 4.02 37.76 28.00
C ARG A 338 4.99 37.57 29.17
N GLU A 339 5.98 36.69 29.06
CA GLU A 339 7.01 36.50 30.09
C GLU A 339 7.83 37.78 30.32
N MET A 340 8.17 38.51 29.25
CA MET A 340 8.91 39.77 29.35
C MET A 340 8.10 40.88 30.03
N LEU A 341 6.78 40.91 29.83
CA LEU A 341 5.88 41.91 30.41
C LEU A 341 5.49 41.57 31.85
N LEU A 342 5.35 40.29 32.20
CA LEU A 342 4.95 39.85 33.54
C LEU A 342 5.95 40.34 34.61
N GLY A 343 5.44 41.08 35.60
CA GLY A 343 6.24 41.55 36.73
C GLY A 343 7.09 42.81 36.48
N LYS A 344 7.14 43.34 35.26
CA LYS A 344 7.79 44.64 34.98
C LYS A 344 6.87 45.82 35.32
N VAL A 345 7.49 46.98 35.57
CA VAL A 345 6.80 48.24 35.90
C VAL A 345 6.51 49.00 34.61
N ALA A 346 5.24 49.34 34.41
CA ALA A 346 4.81 50.06 33.23
C ALA A 346 4.90 51.58 33.43
N ALA A 347 5.44 52.27 32.44
CA ALA A 347 5.46 53.73 32.32
C ALA A 347 4.11 54.27 31.79
N GLY A 348 3.34 53.43 31.09
CA GLY A 348 1.99 53.72 30.59
C GLY A 348 1.55 52.70 29.53
N GLY A 349 0.24 52.54 29.32
CA GLY A 349 -0.29 51.59 28.36
C GLY A 349 -1.79 51.75 28.07
N PRO A 350 -2.36 50.92 27.18
CA PRO A 350 -3.79 50.92 26.86
C PRO A 350 -4.68 50.65 28.10
N LYS A 351 -6.00 50.93 28.03
CA LYS A 351 -6.94 50.87 29.19
C LYS A 351 -6.57 51.73 30.44
N LYS A 352 -5.83 52.84 30.27
CA LYS A 352 -5.45 53.79 31.35
C LYS A 352 -4.59 53.16 32.46
N LEU A 353 -3.58 52.38 32.08
CA LEU A 353 -2.62 51.87 33.04
C LEU A 353 -1.79 53.02 33.65
N LYS A 354 -1.77 53.13 34.98
CA LYS A 354 -1.05 54.19 35.70
C LYS A 354 0.45 53.89 35.75
N SER A 355 1.28 54.91 35.52
CA SER A 355 2.74 54.84 35.70
C SER A 355 3.08 54.32 37.10
N GLY A 356 3.99 53.34 37.17
CA GLY A 356 4.42 52.70 38.42
C GLY A 356 3.65 51.41 38.79
N THR A 357 2.69 50.97 37.98
CA THR A 357 1.92 49.73 38.26
C THR A 357 2.66 48.51 37.69
N ARG A 358 2.72 47.41 38.46
CA ARG A 358 3.23 46.12 37.97
C ARG A 358 2.21 45.48 37.06
N ILE A 359 2.67 44.95 35.93
CA ILE A 359 1.83 44.23 34.98
C ILE A 359 1.45 42.86 35.56
N ASP A 360 0.15 42.63 35.74
CA ASP A 360 -0.45 41.40 36.21
C ASP A 360 -0.98 40.54 35.04
N ALA A 361 -1.08 39.22 35.28
CA ALA A 361 -1.56 38.27 34.27
C ALA A 361 -3.00 38.57 33.81
N ALA A 362 -3.86 39.04 34.72
CA ALA A 362 -5.25 39.37 34.43
C ALA A 362 -5.41 40.57 33.48
N TYR A 363 -4.53 41.57 33.57
CA TYR A 363 -4.51 42.70 32.65
C TYR A 363 -4.08 42.30 31.23
N LEU A 364 -3.10 41.40 31.11
CA LEU A 364 -2.65 40.91 29.80
C LEU A 364 -3.70 40.04 29.10
N ASP A 365 -4.44 39.23 29.86
CA ASP A 365 -5.51 38.38 29.31
C ASP A 365 -6.76 39.17 28.87
N ASP A 366 -7.01 40.35 29.44
CA ASP A 366 -8.13 41.25 29.09
C ASP A 366 -7.82 42.20 27.90
N LEU A 367 -6.59 42.16 27.37
CA LEU A 367 -6.12 43.03 26.29
C LEU A 367 -5.92 42.26 24.98
N PRO A 368 -6.38 42.78 23.82
CA PRO A 368 -6.07 42.19 22.52
C PRO A 368 -4.56 42.10 22.32
N ARG A 369 -4.08 40.98 21.78
CA ARG A 369 -2.65 40.70 21.61
C ARG A 369 -1.91 41.76 20.79
N GLU A 370 -2.58 42.40 19.83
CA GLU A 370 -1.98 43.46 19.01
C GLU A 370 -1.63 44.70 19.84
N GLU A 371 -2.37 44.97 20.93
CA GLU A 371 -2.16 46.11 21.82
C GLU A 371 -1.03 45.86 22.85
N TRP A 372 -0.49 44.64 22.95
CA TRP A 372 0.61 44.32 23.87
C TRP A 372 1.90 45.07 23.52
N PHE A 373 2.11 45.39 22.23
CA PHE A 373 3.26 46.18 21.77
C PHE A 373 3.13 47.68 22.04
N GLU A 374 1.95 48.16 22.46
CA GLU A 374 1.73 49.56 22.82
C GLU A 374 2.05 49.85 24.30
N ILE A 375 2.36 48.81 25.09
CA ILE A 375 2.73 48.91 26.49
C ILE A 375 4.15 49.48 26.60
N ARG A 376 4.30 50.61 27.28
CA ARG A 376 5.60 51.24 27.55
C ARG A 376 6.10 50.82 28.93
N LEU A 377 7.30 50.26 28.99
CA LEU A 377 7.97 49.86 30.23
C LEU A 377 8.88 50.99 30.72
N GLU A 378 9.15 51.07 32.03
CA GLU A 378 10.15 52.00 32.57
C GLU A 378 11.60 51.55 32.25
N ASP A 379 11.79 50.27 31.97
CA ASP A 379 13.08 49.67 31.59
C ASP A 379 13.36 49.92 30.09
N GLU A 380 14.36 50.75 29.77
CA GLU A 380 14.76 51.09 28.40
C GLU A 380 15.19 49.84 27.60
N ALA A 381 15.85 48.86 28.24
CA ALA A 381 16.29 47.64 27.56
C ALA A 381 15.08 46.76 27.18
N ALA A 382 14.07 46.70 28.04
CA ALA A 382 12.84 45.96 27.78
C ALA A 382 11.98 46.60 26.69
N THR A 383 11.95 47.93 26.66
CA THR A 383 11.22 48.69 25.63
C THR A 383 11.86 48.50 24.25
N ALA A 384 13.19 48.57 24.17
CA ALA A 384 13.92 48.26 22.93
C ALA A 384 13.68 46.82 22.45
N GLN A 385 13.60 45.86 23.37
CA GLN A 385 13.34 44.46 23.04
C GLN A 385 11.89 44.21 22.57
N LEU A 386 10.91 44.95 23.10
CA LEU A 386 9.51 44.97 22.64
C LEU A 386 9.39 45.56 21.23
N GLU A 387 10.05 46.69 20.96
CA GLU A 387 10.09 47.29 19.62
C GLU A 387 10.74 46.36 18.60
N ALA A 388 11.88 45.74 18.93
CA ALA A 388 12.55 44.76 18.09
C ALA A 388 11.65 43.53 17.80
N SER A 389 10.86 43.09 18.77
CA SER A 389 9.90 41.99 18.60
C SER A 389 8.75 42.37 17.67
N SER A 390 8.27 43.62 17.75
CA SER A 390 7.23 44.16 16.85
C SER A 390 7.71 44.29 15.41
N GLU A 391 8.95 44.79 15.20
CA GLU A 391 9.55 44.85 13.86
C GLU A 391 9.75 43.47 13.26
N ARG A 392 10.19 42.51 14.07
CA ARG A 392 10.36 41.10 13.66
C ARG A 392 9.02 40.49 13.22
N LEU A 393 7.94 40.74 13.94
CA LEU A 393 6.60 40.29 13.58
C LEU A 393 6.13 40.88 12.24
N LYS A 394 6.31 42.19 12.02
CA LYS A 394 5.95 42.85 10.75
C LYS A 394 6.76 42.31 9.57
N ALA A 395 8.06 42.11 9.74
CA ALA A 395 8.93 41.54 8.71
C ALA A 395 8.50 40.11 8.36
N GLN A 396 8.12 39.33 9.36
CA GLN A 396 7.69 37.95 9.20
C GLN A 396 6.34 37.83 8.48
N ARG A 397 5.35 38.67 8.83
CA ARG A 397 4.06 38.75 8.10
C ARG A 397 4.27 39.02 6.61
N LYS A 398 5.10 40.02 6.28
CA LYS A 398 5.44 40.37 4.88
C LYS A 398 6.16 39.23 4.15
N HIS A 399 7.01 38.48 4.85
CA HIS A 399 7.68 37.31 4.29
C HIS A 399 6.70 36.19 3.93
N PHE A 400 5.68 35.93 4.77
CA PHE A 400 4.63 34.95 4.49
C PHE A 400 3.76 35.35 3.30
N GLU A 401 3.37 36.63 3.19
CA GLU A 401 2.63 37.15 2.03
C GLU A 401 3.40 36.95 0.72
N LYS A 402 4.70 37.27 0.71
CA LYS A 402 5.56 37.06 -0.47
C LYS A 402 5.62 35.59 -0.88
N ARG A 403 5.78 34.67 0.09
CA ARG A 403 5.80 33.22 -0.18
C ARG A 403 4.48 32.69 -0.71
N LEU A 404 3.34 33.24 -0.25
CA LEU A 404 2.02 32.89 -0.77
C LEU A 404 1.91 33.25 -2.25
N GLU A 405 2.32 34.47 -2.62
CA GLU A 405 2.26 34.94 -4.02
C GLU A 405 3.20 34.15 -4.93
N GLU A 406 4.42 33.85 -4.48
CA GLU A 406 5.37 33.00 -5.22
C GLU A 406 4.82 31.59 -5.48
N LYS A 407 4.13 30.99 -4.49
CA LYS A 407 3.49 29.68 -4.68
C LYS A 407 2.27 29.75 -5.59
N ARG A 408 1.46 30.81 -5.46
CA ARG A 408 0.28 31.04 -6.32
C ARG A 408 0.70 31.18 -7.78
N ALA A 409 1.76 31.92 -8.07
CA ALA A 409 2.29 32.09 -9.42
C ALA A 409 2.73 30.74 -10.03
N LYS A 410 3.36 29.86 -9.24
CA LYS A 410 3.76 28.52 -9.68
C LYS A 410 2.58 27.59 -10.00
N ILE A 411 1.52 27.65 -9.19
CA ILE A 411 0.30 26.83 -9.42
C ILE A 411 -0.46 27.31 -10.66
N THR A 412 -0.44 28.61 -10.93
CA THR A 412 -1.19 29.19 -12.06
C THR A 412 -0.45 29.02 -13.40
N ALA A 413 0.86 28.82 -13.37
CA ALA A 413 1.69 28.64 -14.56
C ALA A 413 1.25 27.40 -15.36
N GLY A 414 1.27 27.49 -16.69
CA GLY A 414 0.94 26.38 -17.59
C GLY A 414 1.97 25.24 -17.53
N ASP A 415 1.53 24.03 -17.83
CA ASP A 415 2.39 22.84 -17.81
C ASP A 415 3.18 22.67 -19.12
N ASP A 416 4.41 22.17 -19.01
CA ASP A 416 5.22 21.79 -20.17
C ASP A 416 4.86 20.37 -20.64
N LEU A 417 4.07 20.28 -21.72
CA LEU A 417 3.59 19.02 -22.30
C LEU A 417 4.29 18.68 -23.62
N ALA A 418 4.50 17.38 -23.85
CA ALA A 418 5.16 16.86 -25.06
C ALA A 418 4.57 17.42 -26.37
N PRO A 419 5.39 17.69 -27.41
CA PRO A 419 4.95 18.32 -28.65
C PRO A 419 3.68 17.68 -29.24
N GLY A 420 2.70 18.52 -29.61
CA GLY A 420 1.40 18.07 -30.12
C GLY A 420 0.38 17.63 -29.07
N VAL A 421 0.74 17.51 -27.78
CA VAL A 421 -0.24 17.28 -26.69
C VAL A 421 -0.82 18.61 -26.21
N LEU A 422 -2.14 18.77 -26.31
CA LEU A 422 -2.84 19.97 -25.86
C LEU A 422 -3.18 19.88 -24.37
N LYS A 423 -3.70 18.72 -23.96
CA LYS A 423 -4.19 18.45 -22.60
C LYS A 423 -3.94 17.00 -22.24
N MET A 424 -3.63 16.76 -20.96
CA MET A 424 -3.47 15.42 -20.40
C MET A 424 -4.28 15.30 -19.12
N VAL A 425 -5.12 14.27 -19.03
CA VAL A 425 -5.90 13.98 -17.83
C VAL A 425 -5.42 12.65 -17.26
N LYS A 426 -5.01 12.67 -16.00
CA LYS A 426 -4.66 11.46 -15.22
C LYS A 426 -5.76 11.19 -14.22
N VAL A 427 -6.34 10.00 -14.28
CA VAL A 427 -7.36 9.53 -13.35
C VAL A 427 -6.74 8.43 -12.50
N TYR A 428 -6.79 8.58 -11.18
CA TYR A 428 -6.33 7.58 -10.24
C TYR A 428 -7.52 6.78 -9.72
N LEU A 429 -7.48 5.48 -9.98
CA LEU A 429 -8.52 4.53 -9.59
C LEU A 429 -8.03 3.69 -8.41
N ALA A 430 -8.71 3.76 -7.28
CA ALA A 430 -8.46 2.87 -6.14
C ALA A 430 -9.32 1.61 -6.25
N VAL A 431 -8.65 0.47 -6.36
CA VAL A 431 -9.25 -0.86 -6.44
C VAL A 431 -8.98 -1.58 -5.13
N LYS A 432 -10.03 -2.01 -4.44
CA LYS A 432 -9.92 -2.86 -3.25
C LYS A 432 -9.90 -4.32 -3.69
N ARG A 433 -8.79 -5.01 -3.46
CA ARG A 433 -8.64 -6.42 -3.82
C ARG A 433 -8.68 -7.29 -2.58
N ARG A 434 -9.77 -8.03 -2.42
CA ARG A 434 -9.91 -9.05 -1.38
C ARG A 434 -9.04 -10.26 -1.71
N ILE A 435 -8.82 -11.11 -0.71
CA ILE A 435 -8.17 -12.40 -0.94
C ILE A 435 -9.17 -13.36 -1.59
N GLN A 436 -8.70 -14.15 -2.55
CA GLN A 436 -9.53 -15.10 -3.28
C GLN A 436 -8.72 -16.33 -3.71
N PRO A 437 -9.38 -17.44 -4.09
CA PRO A 437 -8.69 -18.62 -4.62
C PRO A 437 -7.83 -18.26 -5.84
N GLY A 438 -6.61 -18.77 -5.87
CA GLY A 438 -5.59 -18.43 -6.87
C GLY A 438 -4.59 -17.36 -6.43
N ASP A 439 -4.89 -16.58 -5.39
CA ASP A 439 -3.93 -15.65 -4.80
C ASP A 439 -2.78 -16.41 -4.12
N LYS A 440 -1.59 -15.82 -4.16
CA LYS A 440 -0.40 -16.42 -3.56
C LYS A 440 -0.10 -15.82 -2.19
N MET A 441 0.06 -16.70 -1.20
CA MET A 441 0.52 -16.35 0.14
C MET A 441 1.85 -17.02 0.45
N ALA A 442 2.55 -16.49 1.46
CA ALA A 442 3.75 -17.11 1.99
C ALA A 442 3.97 -16.74 3.46
N GLY A 443 4.65 -17.62 4.20
CA GLY A 443 5.29 -17.25 5.46
C GLY A 443 6.72 -16.77 5.24
N ARG A 444 7.40 -16.37 6.33
CA ARG A 444 8.79 -15.90 6.28
C ARG A 444 9.83 -17.01 6.09
N HIS A 445 9.43 -18.27 6.30
CA HIS A 445 10.28 -19.47 6.26
C HIS A 445 10.34 -20.14 4.87
N GLY A 446 10.03 -19.39 3.79
CA GLY A 446 10.04 -19.92 2.42
C GLY A 446 8.92 -20.94 2.11
N ASN A 447 7.91 -21.00 2.97
CA ASN A 447 6.67 -21.74 2.78
C ASN A 447 5.70 -20.89 1.95
N LYS A 448 5.68 -21.12 0.64
CA LYS A 448 4.74 -20.50 -0.29
C LYS A 448 3.53 -21.39 -0.49
N GLY A 449 2.39 -20.78 -0.78
CA GLY A 449 1.22 -21.51 -1.21
C GLY A 449 0.23 -20.68 -1.99
N VAL A 450 -0.68 -21.37 -2.67
CA VAL A 450 -1.79 -20.76 -3.41
C VAL A 450 -3.07 -21.05 -2.65
N VAL A 451 -3.91 -20.04 -2.46
CA VAL A 451 -5.22 -20.23 -1.83
C VAL A 451 -6.05 -21.11 -2.75
N SER A 452 -6.43 -22.30 -2.29
CA SER A 452 -7.22 -23.24 -3.08
C SER A 452 -8.72 -23.08 -2.84
N HIS A 453 -9.10 -22.86 -1.58
CA HIS A 453 -10.49 -22.77 -1.15
C HIS A 453 -10.65 -21.88 0.08
N ILE A 454 -11.77 -21.16 0.12
CA ILE A 454 -12.21 -20.39 1.28
C ILE A 454 -13.36 -21.17 1.90
N THR A 455 -13.13 -21.69 3.11
CA THR A 455 -14.07 -22.57 3.81
C THR A 455 -14.92 -21.76 4.79
N PRO A 456 -16.24 -21.98 4.87
CA PRO A 456 -17.08 -21.38 5.90
C PRO A 456 -16.56 -21.63 7.31
N VAL A 457 -16.84 -20.73 8.24
CA VAL A 457 -16.27 -20.77 9.60
C VAL A 457 -16.72 -22.02 10.35
N GLU A 458 -17.97 -22.44 10.14
CA GLU A 458 -18.58 -23.63 10.73
C GLU A 458 -17.94 -24.94 10.27
N ASP A 459 -17.35 -24.96 9.07
CA ASP A 459 -16.69 -26.14 8.50
C ASP A 459 -15.22 -26.26 8.95
N MET A 460 -14.64 -25.19 9.50
CA MET A 460 -13.24 -25.18 9.88
C MET A 460 -12.99 -26.01 11.14
N PRO A 461 -11.80 -26.64 11.27
CA PRO A 461 -11.37 -27.20 12.54
C PRO A 461 -11.41 -26.16 13.64
N TYR A 462 -11.89 -26.54 14.82
CA TYR A 462 -11.99 -25.65 15.97
C TYR A 462 -11.35 -26.25 17.22
N LEU A 463 -10.91 -25.35 18.11
CA LEU A 463 -10.31 -25.64 19.41
C LEU A 463 -11.38 -26.02 20.45
N GLU A 464 -10.97 -26.56 21.60
CA GLU A 464 -11.89 -26.96 22.68
C GLU A 464 -12.72 -25.79 23.23
N ASP A 465 -12.21 -24.56 23.14
CA ASP A 465 -12.92 -23.33 23.50
C ASP A 465 -13.94 -22.86 22.45
N GLY A 466 -14.06 -23.58 21.32
CA GLY A 466 -14.91 -23.23 20.19
C GLY A 466 -14.26 -22.29 19.17
N THR A 467 -13.00 -21.87 19.37
CA THR A 467 -12.33 -20.96 18.45
C THR A 467 -11.96 -21.69 17.15
N PRO A 468 -12.46 -21.25 15.97
CA PRO A 468 -12.10 -21.84 14.69
C PRO A 468 -10.69 -21.41 14.25
N VAL A 469 -10.00 -22.30 13.56
CA VAL A 469 -8.69 -22.02 12.96
C VAL A 469 -8.84 -21.09 11.73
N ASP A 470 -7.87 -20.21 11.49
CA ASP A 470 -7.89 -19.27 10.36
C ASP A 470 -7.34 -19.89 9.07
N ILE A 471 -6.26 -20.68 9.18
CA ILE A 471 -5.60 -21.36 8.06
C ILE A 471 -5.22 -22.80 8.41
N VAL A 472 -5.41 -23.72 7.45
CA VAL A 472 -4.90 -25.09 7.55
C VAL A 472 -3.75 -25.30 6.58
N LEU A 473 -2.57 -25.63 7.10
CA LEU A 473 -1.36 -25.92 6.32
C LEU A 473 -1.04 -27.41 6.32
N ASN A 474 -0.42 -27.87 5.24
CA ASN A 474 -0.05 -29.26 5.09
C ASN A 474 1.23 -29.58 5.90
N PRO A 475 1.17 -30.52 6.86
CA PRO A 475 2.34 -30.89 7.66
C PRO A 475 3.45 -31.55 6.83
N LEU A 476 3.11 -32.19 5.70
CA LEU A 476 4.08 -32.92 4.86
C LEU A 476 5.10 -31.99 4.18
N GLY A 477 4.77 -30.69 4.04
CA GLY A 477 5.66 -29.70 3.47
C GLY A 477 6.88 -29.38 4.36
N VAL A 478 6.77 -29.58 5.67
CA VAL A 478 7.82 -29.19 6.64
C VAL A 478 9.04 -30.11 6.57
N PRO A 479 8.91 -31.46 6.69
CA PRO A 479 10.08 -32.35 6.70
C PRO A 479 10.85 -32.35 5.39
N SER A 480 10.16 -32.32 4.25
CA SER A 480 10.78 -32.30 2.91
C SER A 480 11.62 -31.05 2.67
N ARG A 481 11.28 -29.93 3.31
CA ARG A 481 11.89 -28.62 3.05
C ARG A 481 12.85 -28.19 4.13
N MET A 482 12.88 -28.90 5.26
CA MET A 482 13.74 -28.63 6.41
C MET A 482 13.67 -27.17 6.87
N ASN A 483 12.46 -26.59 6.89
CA ASN A 483 12.19 -25.27 7.45
C ASN A 483 11.40 -25.40 8.75
N VAL A 484 12.08 -25.89 9.79
CA VAL A 484 11.50 -26.17 11.10
C VAL A 484 11.21 -24.88 11.86
N GLY A 485 11.86 -23.77 11.49
CA GLY A 485 11.62 -22.45 12.09
C GLY A 485 10.16 -22.04 12.08
N GLN A 486 9.38 -22.41 11.06
CA GLN A 486 7.94 -22.10 10.99
C GLN A 486 7.11 -22.77 12.10
N VAL A 487 7.55 -23.95 12.56
CA VAL A 487 6.87 -24.68 13.66
C VAL A 487 7.20 -24.02 14.99
N LEU A 488 8.45 -23.60 15.18
CA LEU A 488 8.89 -22.83 16.35
C LEU A 488 8.19 -21.47 16.41
N GLU A 489 8.07 -20.77 15.27
CA GLU A 489 7.28 -19.54 15.13
C GLU A 489 5.83 -19.79 15.55
N THR A 490 5.22 -20.89 15.09
CA THR A 490 3.83 -21.25 15.43
C THR A 490 3.64 -21.43 16.94
N HIS A 491 4.54 -22.17 17.60
CA HIS A 491 4.49 -22.39 19.05
C HIS A 491 4.69 -21.10 19.84
N LEU A 492 5.72 -20.31 19.49
CA LEU A 492 6.02 -19.05 20.17
C LEU A 492 4.92 -18.02 19.94
N GLY A 493 4.36 -17.94 18.73
CA GLY A 493 3.23 -17.10 18.40
C GLY A 493 1.97 -17.49 19.18
N TRP A 494 1.77 -18.79 19.45
CA TRP A 494 0.66 -19.23 20.29
C TRP A 494 0.82 -18.77 21.75
N ALA A 495 2.03 -18.92 22.31
CA ALA A 495 2.35 -18.39 23.62
C ALA A 495 2.14 -16.87 23.70
N ALA A 496 2.69 -16.12 22.74
CA ALA A 496 2.53 -14.68 22.62
C ALA A 496 1.06 -14.25 22.62
N LYS A 497 0.21 -14.94 21.83
CA LYS A 497 -1.22 -14.67 21.80
C LYS A 497 -1.90 -15.02 23.13
N GLY A 498 -1.60 -16.18 23.70
CA GLY A 498 -2.19 -16.63 24.96
C GLY A 498 -1.87 -15.69 26.13
N LEU A 499 -0.64 -15.18 26.21
CA LEU A 499 -0.25 -14.15 27.17
C LEU A 499 -1.06 -12.86 26.98
N GLY A 500 -1.23 -12.41 25.73
CA GLY A 500 -2.05 -11.24 25.42
C GLY A 500 -3.52 -11.41 25.81
N LEU A 501 -4.11 -12.58 25.55
CA LEU A 501 -5.48 -12.90 25.98
C LEU A 501 -5.61 -12.92 27.51
N LYS A 502 -4.58 -13.37 28.23
CA LYS A 502 -4.55 -13.33 29.70
C LYS A 502 -4.49 -11.90 30.23
N ILE A 503 -3.66 -11.03 29.64
CA ILE A 503 -3.63 -9.58 29.93
C ILE A 503 -5.00 -8.95 29.63
N GLY A 504 -5.61 -9.29 28.49
CA GLY A 504 -6.94 -8.82 28.11
C GLY A 504 -8.01 -9.18 29.14
N ARG A 505 -8.03 -10.44 29.61
CA ARG A 505 -8.94 -10.87 30.70
C ARG A 505 -8.71 -10.10 32.00
N MET A 506 -7.45 -9.83 32.38
CA MET A 506 -7.14 -9.03 33.57
C MET A 506 -7.66 -7.58 33.44
N LEU A 507 -7.54 -6.98 32.24
CA LEU A 507 -8.08 -5.65 31.96
C LEU A 507 -9.61 -5.62 32.01
N GLU A 508 -10.28 -6.63 31.44
CA GLU A 508 -11.75 -6.76 31.47
C GLU A 508 -12.29 -6.95 32.89
N GLN A 509 -11.55 -7.66 33.75
CA GLN A 509 -11.88 -7.85 35.15
C GLN A 509 -11.54 -6.64 36.03
N GLN A 510 -10.99 -5.56 35.46
CA GLN A 510 -10.52 -4.37 36.19
C GLN A 510 -9.55 -4.74 37.33
N ALA A 511 -8.64 -5.68 37.06
CA ALA A 511 -7.59 -6.07 37.98
C ALA A 511 -6.77 -4.86 38.45
N GLN A 512 -6.22 -4.92 39.66
CA GLN A 512 -5.41 -3.83 40.19
C GLN A 512 -4.15 -3.65 39.33
N VAL A 513 -3.71 -2.40 39.13
CA VAL A 513 -2.51 -2.10 38.32
C VAL A 513 -1.27 -2.84 38.85
N ALA A 514 -1.19 -3.06 40.15
CA ALA A 514 -0.14 -3.86 40.78
C ALA A 514 -0.10 -5.32 40.29
N GLU A 515 -1.26 -5.95 40.06
CA GLU A 515 -1.34 -7.33 39.56
C GLU A 515 -0.92 -7.40 38.09
N ILE A 516 -1.36 -6.44 37.27
CA ILE A 516 -0.95 -6.33 35.87
C ILE A 516 0.57 -6.11 35.79
N ARG A 517 1.12 -5.20 36.63
CA ARG A 517 2.55 -4.92 36.71
C ARG A 517 3.35 -6.17 37.10
N ALA A 518 2.89 -6.92 38.10
CA ALA A 518 3.54 -8.16 38.53
C ALA A 518 3.54 -9.22 37.42
N PHE A 519 2.41 -9.35 36.69
CA PHE A 519 2.34 -10.30 35.57
C PHE A 519 3.24 -9.88 34.40
N LEU A 520 3.30 -8.58 34.08
CA LEU A 520 4.24 -8.08 33.06
C LEU A 520 5.70 -8.33 33.49
N ASP A 521 6.05 -8.11 34.75
CA ASP A 521 7.38 -8.39 35.29
C ASP A 521 7.73 -9.89 35.16
N GLU A 522 6.77 -10.77 35.42
CA GLU A 522 6.95 -12.20 35.19
C GLU A 522 7.24 -12.51 33.71
N ILE A 523 6.48 -11.94 32.77
CA ILE A 523 6.66 -12.17 31.33
C ILE A 523 8.03 -11.69 30.84
N TYR A 524 8.44 -10.46 31.19
CA TYR A 524 9.67 -9.87 30.65
C TYR A 524 10.93 -10.34 31.41
N ASN A 525 10.87 -10.47 32.74
CA ASN A 525 12.06 -10.69 33.56
C ASN A 525 12.28 -12.14 34.01
N SER A 526 11.24 -12.98 33.98
CA SER A 526 11.36 -14.36 34.46
C SER A 526 11.65 -15.36 33.34
N THR A 527 11.30 -15.09 32.08
CA THR A 527 11.26 -16.10 31.01
C THR A 527 12.55 -16.29 30.20
N GLY A 528 13.61 -15.57 30.55
CA GLY A 528 14.90 -15.55 29.81
C GLY A 528 15.02 -14.29 28.92
N GLY A 529 16.22 -13.98 28.44
CA GLY A 529 16.49 -12.82 27.60
C GLY A 529 16.92 -11.55 28.35
N GLN A 530 16.69 -10.39 27.74
CA GLN A 530 17.03 -9.07 28.30
C GLN A 530 16.04 -8.69 29.40
N LYS A 531 16.56 -8.17 30.51
CA LYS A 531 15.73 -7.68 31.61
C LYS A 531 15.27 -6.26 31.33
N GLU A 532 13.98 -6.01 31.52
CA GLU A 532 13.35 -4.71 31.29
C GLU A 532 12.95 -4.05 32.61
N ASP A 533 13.11 -2.73 32.69
CA ASP A 533 12.77 -1.94 33.88
C ASP A 533 11.31 -1.46 33.86
N ILE A 534 10.41 -2.39 34.21
CA ILE A 534 8.98 -2.11 34.32
C ILE A 534 8.67 -1.21 35.53
N ALA A 535 9.58 -1.11 36.50
CA ALA A 535 9.37 -0.28 37.70
C ALA A 535 9.42 1.22 37.38
N SER A 536 10.15 1.61 36.34
CA SER A 536 10.25 3.01 35.88
C SER A 536 8.94 3.59 35.33
N LEU A 537 8.02 2.73 34.85
CA LEU A 537 6.78 3.15 34.20
C LEU A 537 5.72 3.60 35.22
N ASN A 538 5.02 4.67 34.89
CA ASN A 538 3.89 5.14 35.69
C ASN A 538 2.64 4.25 35.47
N ASP A 539 1.62 4.41 36.33
CA ASP A 539 0.44 3.54 36.28
C ASP A 539 -0.39 3.74 35.00
N GLU A 540 -0.42 4.95 34.43
CA GLU A 540 -1.10 5.23 33.15
C GLU A 540 -0.39 4.58 31.96
N GLU A 541 0.94 4.59 31.97
CA GLU A 541 1.80 3.94 30.98
C GLU A 541 1.65 2.42 31.04
N ILE A 542 1.57 1.82 32.23
CA ILE A 542 1.31 0.39 32.39
C ILE A 542 -0.05 0.00 31.79
N VAL A 543 -1.10 0.77 32.07
CA VAL A 543 -2.43 0.51 31.49
C VAL A 543 -2.42 0.69 29.98
N THR A 544 -1.69 1.68 29.47
CA THR A 544 -1.53 1.91 28.03
C THR A 544 -0.78 0.75 27.36
N LEU A 545 0.32 0.29 27.97
CA LEU A 545 1.10 -0.86 27.52
C LEU A 545 0.23 -2.13 27.51
N ALA A 546 -0.49 -2.42 28.60
CA ALA A 546 -1.37 -3.58 28.68
C ALA A 546 -2.47 -3.54 27.60
N ASN A 547 -3.02 -2.36 27.30
CA ASN A 547 -4.00 -2.19 26.22
C ASN A 547 -3.43 -2.49 24.83
N ASN A 548 -2.16 -2.22 24.60
CA ASN A 548 -1.47 -2.57 23.36
C ASN A 548 -1.18 -4.09 23.29
N LEU A 549 -0.76 -4.69 24.42
CA LEU A 549 -0.40 -6.11 24.52
C LEU A 549 -1.61 -7.07 24.52
N LYS A 550 -2.84 -6.59 24.68
CA LYS A 550 -4.05 -7.46 24.68
C LYS A 550 -4.24 -8.26 23.40
N LYS A 551 -3.70 -7.77 22.27
CA LYS A 551 -3.77 -8.48 20.98
C LYS A 551 -2.76 -9.63 20.90
N GLY A 552 -1.83 -9.73 21.84
CA GLY A 552 -0.69 -10.63 21.86
C GLY A 552 0.54 -9.86 22.29
N VAL A 553 1.43 -10.51 23.04
CA VAL A 553 2.70 -9.92 23.48
C VAL A 553 3.72 -10.11 22.36
N PRO A 554 4.21 -9.05 21.68
CA PRO A 554 5.25 -9.20 20.67
C PRO A 554 6.57 -9.67 21.29
N ILE A 555 7.18 -10.69 20.70
CA ILE A 555 8.42 -11.31 21.17
C ILE A 555 9.47 -11.21 20.07
N ALA A 556 10.65 -10.73 20.42
CA ALA A 556 11.79 -10.69 19.50
C ALA A 556 12.69 -11.93 19.71
N THR A 557 12.95 -12.67 18.64
CA THR A 557 13.94 -13.75 18.58
C THR A 557 15.01 -13.40 17.54
N PRO A 558 16.10 -12.73 17.96
CA PRO A 558 17.22 -12.39 17.09
C PRO A 558 17.80 -13.57 16.30
N VAL A 559 18.28 -13.31 15.10
CA VAL A 559 18.94 -14.34 14.26
C VAL A 559 20.22 -14.84 14.92
N PHE A 560 20.35 -16.17 15.06
CA PHE A 560 21.45 -16.88 15.76
C PHE A 560 21.59 -16.56 17.26
N ASP A 561 20.66 -15.80 17.85
CA ASP A 561 20.60 -15.46 19.27
C ASP A 561 19.13 -15.45 19.72
N GLY A 562 18.41 -16.48 19.29
CA GLY A 562 16.96 -16.61 19.40
C GLY A 562 16.50 -17.31 20.67
N ALA A 563 15.17 -17.39 20.82
CA ALA A 563 14.54 -18.09 21.94
C ALA A 563 14.81 -19.59 21.89
N ASN A 564 15.21 -20.17 23.02
CA ASN A 564 15.44 -21.60 23.15
C ASN A 564 14.12 -22.36 23.35
N GLU A 565 14.07 -23.65 23.02
CA GLU A 565 12.89 -24.49 23.19
C GLU A 565 12.36 -24.49 24.64
N SER A 566 13.24 -24.48 25.64
CA SER A 566 12.86 -24.39 27.06
C SER A 566 12.15 -23.09 27.42
N GLU A 567 12.52 -21.99 26.78
CA GLU A 567 11.92 -20.67 27.00
C GLU A 567 10.54 -20.61 26.36
N ILE A 568 10.39 -21.13 25.13
CA ILE A 568 9.09 -21.27 24.45
C ILE A 568 8.13 -22.11 25.30
N LYS A 569 8.60 -23.25 25.82
CA LYS A 569 7.81 -24.13 26.70
C LYS A 569 7.37 -23.43 27.98
N ARG A 570 8.22 -22.59 28.56
CA ARG A 570 7.89 -21.80 29.76
C ARG A 570 6.86 -20.71 29.44
N LEU A 571 6.99 -20.02 28.32
CA LEU A 571 6.00 -19.03 27.87
C LEU A 571 4.64 -19.68 27.60
N LEU A 572 4.60 -20.88 27.00
CA LEU A 572 3.37 -21.66 26.84
C LEU A 572 2.73 -21.99 28.21
N GLN A 573 3.52 -22.37 29.22
CA GLN A 573 3.01 -22.61 30.57
C GLN A 573 2.42 -21.34 31.21
N LEU A 574 3.11 -20.20 31.09
CA LEU A 574 2.61 -18.92 31.61
C LEU A 574 1.29 -18.48 30.95
N ALA A 575 1.12 -18.85 29.68
CA ALA A 575 -0.09 -18.64 28.89
C ALA A 575 -1.23 -19.64 29.18
N ASP A 576 -1.03 -20.60 30.10
CA ASP A 576 -1.96 -21.70 30.39
C ASP A 576 -2.20 -22.63 29.18
N LEU A 577 -1.20 -22.77 28.31
CA LEU A 577 -1.26 -23.58 27.08
C LEU A 577 -0.44 -24.89 27.19
N PRO A 578 -0.72 -25.90 26.34
CA PRO A 578 0.02 -27.15 26.32
C PRO A 578 1.49 -26.94 25.97
N VAL A 579 2.38 -27.49 26.79
CA VAL A 579 3.85 -27.41 26.62
C VAL A 579 4.33 -28.05 25.30
N SER A 580 3.55 -28.97 24.74
CA SER A 580 3.82 -29.61 23.45
C SER A 580 3.59 -28.70 22.24
N GLY A 581 2.87 -27.58 22.40
CA GLY A 581 2.37 -26.78 21.28
C GLY A 581 1.29 -27.48 20.46
N GLN A 582 0.73 -28.57 20.99
CA GLN A 582 -0.31 -29.38 20.34
C GLN A 582 -1.56 -29.44 21.20
N THR A 583 -2.72 -29.45 20.57
CA THR A 583 -4.01 -29.57 21.24
C THR A 583 -5.00 -30.41 20.44
N TRP A 584 -6.10 -30.75 21.08
CA TRP A 584 -7.21 -31.43 20.43
C TRP A 584 -7.98 -30.44 19.56
N LEU A 585 -8.21 -30.84 18.32
CA LEU A 585 -9.11 -30.15 17.40
C LEU A 585 -10.35 -31.01 17.16
N TYR A 586 -11.42 -30.34 16.77
CA TYR A 586 -12.68 -30.94 16.39
C TYR A 586 -13.02 -30.56 14.96
N ASP A 587 -13.58 -31.50 14.20
CA ASP A 587 -14.04 -31.28 12.84
C ASP A 587 -15.31 -30.41 12.86
N GLY A 588 -15.28 -29.25 12.22
CA GLY A 588 -16.43 -28.34 12.14
C GLY A 588 -17.67 -28.98 11.48
N ARG A 589 -17.47 -29.94 10.57
CA ARG A 589 -18.57 -30.58 9.83
C ARG A 589 -19.31 -31.65 10.63
N THR A 590 -18.56 -32.46 11.37
CA THR A 590 -19.09 -33.62 12.08
C THR A 590 -19.22 -33.39 13.59
N GLY A 591 -18.45 -32.45 14.14
CA GLY A 591 -18.29 -32.23 15.57
C GLY A 591 -17.41 -33.28 16.26
N GLU A 592 -16.87 -34.25 15.51
CA GLU A 592 -16.02 -35.30 16.06
C GLU A 592 -14.60 -34.78 16.31
N ARG A 593 -13.99 -35.27 17.39
CA ARG A 593 -12.61 -34.94 17.72
C ARG A 593 -11.65 -35.71 16.82
N PHE A 594 -10.60 -35.07 16.33
CA PHE A 594 -9.55 -35.80 15.58
C PHE A 594 -8.82 -36.81 16.46
N ASP A 595 -8.34 -37.89 15.84
CA ASP A 595 -7.66 -39.01 16.51
C ASP A 595 -6.35 -38.61 17.20
N ARG A 596 -5.72 -37.52 16.76
CA ARG A 596 -4.42 -37.06 17.26
C ARG A 596 -4.45 -35.56 17.55
N GLN A 597 -3.68 -35.17 18.56
CA GLN A 597 -3.41 -33.76 18.81
C GLN A 597 -2.66 -33.17 17.62
N THR A 598 -3.01 -31.94 17.28
CA THR A 598 -2.49 -31.22 16.12
C THR A 598 -1.73 -29.99 16.60
N THR A 599 -0.62 -29.66 15.93
CA THR A 599 0.11 -28.42 16.19
C THR A 599 -0.74 -27.24 15.73
N VAL A 600 -1.04 -26.35 16.67
CA VAL A 600 -1.81 -25.13 16.45
C VAL A 600 -1.03 -23.95 17.01
N GLY A 601 -1.14 -22.80 16.38
CA GLY A 601 -0.56 -21.57 16.91
C GLY A 601 -0.60 -20.42 15.93
N TYR A 602 0.11 -19.34 16.23
CA TYR A 602 0.10 -18.16 15.36
C TYR A 602 1.34 -18.10 14.49
N MET A 603 1.12 -18.00 13.17
CA MET A 603 2.19 -17.79 12.19
C MET A 603 1.98 -16.46 11.48
N TYR A 604 3.07 -15.74 11.18
CA TYR A 604 3.00 -14.50 10.43
C TYR A 604 2.95 -14.77 8.91
N MET A 605 1.80 -14.50 8.32
CA MET A 605 1.50 -14.80 6.91
C MET A 605 1.43 -13.52 6.07
N LEU A 606 1.94 -13.61 4.85
CA LEU A 606 2.09 -12.51 3.89
C LEU A 606 1.23 -12.79 2.64
N LYS A 607 0.54 -11.76 2.14
CA LYS A 607 -0.06 -11.79 0.79
C LYS A 607 0.95 -11.24 -0.21
N LEU A 608 1.32 -12.04 -1.21
CA LEU A 608 2.30 -11.63 -2.22
C LEU A 608 1.63 -10.85 -3.35
N ASN A 609 2.40 -10.04 -4.08
CA ASN A 609 1.94 -9.27 -5.25
C ASN A 609 1.66 -10.14 -6.49
N HIS A 610 1.33 -11.42 -6.29
CA HIS A 610 1.00 -12.40 -7.31
C HIS A 610 -0.49 -12.70 -7.20
N LEU A 611 -1.29 -11.73 -7.65
CA LEU A 611 -2.75 -11.78 -7.54
C LEU A 611 -3.34 -12.49 -8.75
N VAL A 612 -4.41 -13.25 -8.55
CA VAL A 612 -5.04 -14.00 -9.64
C VAL A 612 -5.67 -13.08 -10.68
N ASP A 613 -6.26 -11.95 -10.26
CA ASP A 613 -6.88 -10.97 -11.18
C ASP A 613 -5.89 -10.39 -12.19
N ASP A 614 -4.63 -10.22 -11.79
CA ASP A 614 -3.58 -9.73 -12.69
C ASP A 614 -3.14 -10.81 -13.68
N LYS A 615 -3.23 -12.09 -13.28
CA LYS A 615 -2.77 -13.23 -14.06
C LYS A 615 -3.84 -13.82 -14.98
N MET A 616 -5.11 -13.70 -14.61
CA MET A 616 -6.20 -14.19 -15.44
C MET A 616 -6.21 -13.41 -16.76
N HIS A 617 -6.17 -14.14 -17.87
CA HIS A 617 -6.20 -13.61 -19.21
C HIS A 617 -6.86 -14.61 -20.15
N ALA A 618 -7.89 -14.15 -20.87
CA ALA A 618 -8.61 -14.94 -21.86
C ALA A 618 -8.81 -14.10 -23.12
N ARG A 619 -8.70 -14.75 -24.28
CA ARG A 619 -8.88 -14.14 -25.58
C ARG A 619 -9.68 -15.10 -26.47
N SER A 620 -10.72 -14.57 -27.10
CA SER A 620 -11.39 -15.23 -28.22
C SER A 620 -10.81 -14.69 -29.54
N THR A 621 -11.16 -13.47 -29.90
CA THR A 621 -10.60 -12.70 -31.02
C THR A 621 -10.02 -11.39 -30.51
N GLY A 622 -9.14 -10.75 -31.27
CA GLY A 622 -8.48 -9.53 -30.81
C GLY A 622 -7.64 -8.89 -31.89
N PRO A 623 -6.82 -7.89 -31.54
CA PRO A 623 -5.93 -7.25 -32.50
C PRO A 623 -4.84 -8.22 -32.98
N TYR A 624 -4.36 -7.93 -34.18
CA TYR A 624 -3.34 -8.68 -34.90
C TYR A 624 -2.17 -7.78 -35.28
N SER A 625 -0.98 -8.37 -35.36
CA SER A 625 0.22 -7.74 -35.86
C SER A 625 0.05 -7.31 -37.30
N LEU A 626 0.51 -6.11 -37.65
CA LEU A 626 0.43 -5.59 -39.01
C LEU A 626 1.32 -6.37 -39.98
N VAL A 627 2.48 -6.83 -39.51
CA VAL A 627 3.49 -7.51 -40.35
C VAL A 627 3.19 -8.99 -40.46
N THR A 628 3.08 -9.67 -39.32
CA THR A 628 2.97 -11.14 -39.28
C THR A 628 1.53 -11.64 -39.32
N GLN A 629 0.53 -10.76 -39.18
CA GLN A 629 -0.89 -11.10 -39.07
C GLN A 629 -1.26 -12.02 -37.88
N GLN A 630 -0.30 -12.34 -37.01
CA GLN A 630 -0.51 -13.12 -35.80
C GLN A 630 -1.22 -12.31 -34.71
N PRO A 631 -1.93 -12.98 -33.78
CA PRO A 631 -2.38 -12.37 -32.53
C PRO A 631 -1.27 -11.56 -31.86
N LEU A 632 -1.59 -10.34 -31.42
CA LEU A 632 -0.64 -9.56 -30.60
C LEU A 632 -0.27 -10.33 -29.32
N GLY A 633 0.86 -9.98 -28.70
CA GLY A 633 1.33 -10.58 -27.46
C GLY A 633 0.93 -9.79 -26.22
N GLY A 634 0.63 -10.51 -25.13
CA GLY A 634 0.46 -9.92 -23.79
C GLY A 634 -0.95 -9.36 -23.49
N LYS A 635 -1.29 -9.35 -22.19
CA LYS A 635 -2.62 -8.96 -21.68
C LYS A 635 -3.01 -7.52 -22.03
N ALA A 636 -2.06 -6.58 -21.97
CA ALA A 636 -2.31 -5.17 -22.25
C ALA A 636 -2.81 -4.90 -23.68
N GLN A 637 -2.47 -5.76 -24.63
CA GLN A 637 -2.92 -5.67 -26.03
C GLN A 637 -4.01 -6.68 -26.36
N PHE A 638 -4.61 -7.31 -25.34
CA PHE A 638 -5.56 -8.41 -25.52
C PHE A 638 -4.98 -9.53 -26.39
N GLY A 639 -3.73 -9.90 -26.11
CA GLY A 639 -2.91 -10.79 -26.91
C GLY A 639 -3.26 -12.28 -26.78
N GLY A 640 -2.77 -13.11 -27.71
CA GLY A 640 -2.90 -14.57 -27.66
C GLY A 640 -1.82 -15.23 -26.81
N GLN A 641 -2.07 -16.48 -26.38
CA GLN A 641 -1.03 -17.33 -25.80
C GLN A 641 -0.07 -17.79 -26.89
N ARG A 642 1.22 -17.90 -26.53
CA ARG A 642 2.22 -18.46 -27.43
C ARG A 642 2.11 -19.97 -27.44
N PHE A 643 1.81 -20.53 -28.60
CA PHE A 643 1.92 -21.96 -28.87
C PHE A 643 3.28 -22.22 -29.52
N GLY A 644 4.19 -22.83 -28.78
CA GLY A 644 5.58 -23.01 -29.16
C GLY A 644 5.87 -24.38 -29.75
N GLU A 645 7.14 -24.61 -30.06
CA GLU A 645 7.63 -25.86 -30.64
C GLU A 645 7.37 -27.08 -29.73
N MET A 646 7.56 -26.94 -28.42
CA MET A 646 7.33 -28.03 -27.47
C MET A 646 5.84 -28.42 -27.40
N GLU A 647 4.93 -27.46 -27.50
CA GLU A 647 3.50 -27.74 -27.54
C GLU A 647 3.06 -28.37 -28.87
N VAL A 648 3.71 -28.01 -29.98
CA VAL A 648 3.54 -28.67 -31.28
C VAL A 648 3.92 -30.14 -31.18
N TRP A 649 5.11 -30.46 -30.66
CA TRP A 649 5.56 -31.85 -30.48
C TRP A 649 4.59 -32.66 -29.61
N ALA A 650 3.99 -32.05 -28.60
CA ALA A 650 2.99 -32.71 -27.78
C ALA A 650 1.78 -33.14 -28.63
N LEU A 651 1.25 -32.28 -29.51
CA LEU A 651 0.13 -32.63 -30.40
C LEU A 651 0.53 -33.65 -31.47
N GLU A 652 1.75 -33.56 -32.01
CA GLU A 652 2.28 -34.54 -32.96
C GLU A 652 2.38 -35.93 -32.33
N ALA A 653 2.83 -36.03 -31.08
CA ALA A 653 2.93 -37.29 -30.35
C ALA A 653 1.56 -37.98 -30.14
N TYR A 654 0.49 -37.19 -30.00
CA TYR A 654 -0.88 -37.72 -29.93
C TYR A 654 -1.49 -38.03 -31.30
N GLY A 655 -0.85 -37.64 -32.40
CA GLY A 655 -1.43 -37.73 -33.74
C GLY A 655 -2.59 -36.75 -33.97
N ALA A 656 -2.66 -35.66 -33.20
CA ALA A 656 -3.74 -34.68 -33.24
C ALA A 656 -3.58 -33.68 -34.42
N ALA A 657 -3.53 -34.19 -35.65
CA ALA A 657 -3.19 -33.42 -36.84
C ALA A 657 -4.13 -32.24 -37.11
N TYR A 658 -5.46 -32.42 -36.95
CA TYR A 658 -6.44 -31.34 -37.15
C TYR A 658 -6.32 -30.25 -36.07
N THR A 659 -6.10 -30.64 -34.82
CA THR A 659 -5.87 -29.69 -33.71
C THR A 659 -4.60 -28.87 -33.96
N LEU A 660 -3.54 -29.52 -34.43
CA LEU A 660 -2.31 -28.81 -34.78
C LEU A 660 -2.54 -27.86 -35.97
N GLN A 661 -3.25 -28.32 -37.01
CA GLN A 661 -3.54 -27.52 -38.19
C GLN A 661 -4.37 -26.28 -37.84
N GLU A 662 -5.39 -26.38 -36.98
CA GLU A 662 -6.16 -25.20 -36.58
C GLU A 662 -5.32 -24.18 -35.78
N MET A 663 -4.43 -24.65 -34.90
CA MET A 663 -3.59 -23.80 -34.05
C MET A 663 -2.58 -23.01 -34.88
N LEU A 664 -2.04 -23.63 -35.93
CA LEU A 664 -1.05 -23.02 -36.81
C LEU A 664 -1.66 -22.14 -37.91
N THR A 665 -2.96 -22.28 -38.22
CA THR A 665 -3.62 -21.57 -39.34
C THR A 665 -4.72 -20.63 -38.84
N VAL A 666 -5.96 -21.13 -38.76
CA VAL A 666 -7.19 -20.34 -38.53
C VAL A 666 -7.27 -19.69 -37.15
N LYS A 667 -6.51 -20.16 -36.16
CA LYS A 667 -6.38 -19.51 -34.84
C LYS A 667 -5.22 -18.51 -34.76
N SER A 668 -4.38 -18.44 -35.79
CA SER A 668 -3.17 -17.63 -35.83
C SER A 668 -3.21 -16.61 -36.98
N ASP A 669 -2.55 -16.91 -38.09
CA ASP A 669 -2.17 -15.97 -39.14
C ASP A 669 -2.85 -16.23 -40.49
N ASP A 670 -3.74 -17.21 -40.62
CA ASP A 670 -4.61 -17.33 -41.80
C ASP A 670 -5.74 -16.29 -41.73
N THR A 671 -5.57 -15.18 -42.46
CA THR A 671 -6.47 -14.04 -42.44
C THR A 671 -7.88 -14.34 -42.97
N GLN A 672 -7.97 -15.18 -44.00
CA GLN A 672 -9.24 -15.57 -44.60
C GLN A 672 -9.88 -16.70 -43.80
N GLY A 673 -9.10 -17.73 -43.47
CA GLY A 673 -9.56 -18.90 -42.71
C GLY A 673 -10.11 -18.52 -41.34
N ARG A 674 -9.47 -17.59 -40.60
CA ARG A 674 -9.99 -17.13 -39.30
C ARG A 674 -11.35 -16.45 -39.39
N THR A 675 -11.58 -15.68 -40.47
CA THR A 675 -12.86 -14.96 -40.68
C THR A 675 -13.96 -15.94 -41.06
N LEU A 676 -13.65 -16.92 -41.92
CA LEU A 676 -14.57 -17.99 -42.29
C LEU A 676 -14.91 -18.88 -41.10
N MET A 677 -13.90 -19.24 -40.30
CA MET A 677 -14.07 -20.03 -39.08
C MET A 677 -14.98 -19.31 -38.08
N TYR A 678 -14.77 -18.01 -37.84
CA TYR A 678 -15.63 -17.24 -36.95
C TYR A 678 -17.09 -17.24 -37.41
N LYS A 679 -17.34 -17.01 -38.72
CA LYS A 679 -18.69 -17.08 -39.29
C LYS A 679 -19.30 -18.47 -39.14
N ALA A 680 -18.54 -19.52 -39.47
CA ALA A 680 -19.00 -20.90 -39.36
C ALA A 680 -19.42 -21.22 -37.91
N ILE A 681 -18.60 -20.86 -36.92
CA ILE A 681 -18.91 -21.07 -35.50
C ILE A 681 -20.21 -20.35 -35.11
N VAL A 682 -20.41 -19.11 -35.56
CA VAL A 682 -21.65 -18.34 -35.29
C VAL A 682 -22.87 -18.99 -35.95
N ASP A 683 -22.68 -19.56 -37.15
CA ASP A 683 -23.71 -20.28 -37.90
C ASP A 683 -23.97 -21.70 -37.34
N GLY A 684 -23.23 -22.13 -36.31
CA GLY A 684 -23.31 -23.48 -35.73
C GLY A 684 -22.62 -24.58 -36.54
N ASN A 685 -21.81 -24.20 -37.53
CA ASN A 685 -20.97 -25.11 -38.31
C ASN A 685 -19.54 -25.12 -37.79
N HIS A 686 -19.00 -26.29 -37.43
CA HIS A 686 -17.66 -26.43 -36.88
C HIS A 686 -16.61 -26.92 -37.90
N GLU A 687 -16.87 -26.76 -39.20
CA GLU A 687 -15.93 -27.12 -40.27
C GLU A 687 -14.77 -26.13 -40.41
N MET A 688 -13.55 -26.67 -40.49
CA MET A 688 -12.34 -25.89 -40.75
C MET A 688 -12.02 -25.84 -42.25
N LYS A 689 -11.87 -24.62 -42.77
CA LYS A 689 -11.28 -24.36 -44.09
C LYS A 689 -9.97 -23.60 -43.89
N ALA A 690 -8.88 -24.35 -43.79
CA ALA A 690 -7.54 -23.80 -43.61
C ALA A 690 -6.89 -23.47 -44.96
N GLY A 691 -6.39 -22.25 -45.09
CA GLY A 691 -5.55 -21.79 -46.18
C GLY A 691 -4.07 -21.83 -45.82
N MET A 692 -3.28 -20.99 -46.49
CA MET A 692 -1.84 -20.85 -46.25
C MET A 692 -1.57 -19.80 -45.16
N PRO A 693 -0.74 -20.09 -44.16
CA PRO A 693 -0.28 -19.11 -43.17
C PRO A 693 0.38 -17.89 -43.79
N GLU A 694 0.07 -16.69 -43.31
CA GLU A 694 0.73 -15.48 -43.79
C GLU A 694 2.22 -15.43 -43.43
N SER A 695 2.63 -16.05 -42.31
CA SER A 695 4.06 -16.19 -41.96
C SER A 695 4.85 -16.93 -43.05
N PHE A 696 4.25 -17.95 -43.67
CA PHE A 696 4.85 -18.67 -44.79
C PHE A 696 4.91 -17.79 -46.05
N ASN A 697 3.85 -17.03 -46.34
CA ASN A 697 3.86 -16.07 -47.45
C ASN A 697 4.97 -15.02 -47.28
N VAL A 698 5.11 -14.46 -46.08
CA VAL A 698 6.17 -13.50 -45.75
C VAL A 698 7.54 -14.12 -45.99
N LEU A 699 7.78 -15.35 -45.51
CA LEU A 699 9.03 -16.07 -45.74
C LEU A 699 9.34 -16.24 -47.24
N VAL A 700 8.36 -16.64 -48.05
CA VAL A 700 8.55 -16.79 -49.50
C VAL A 700 8.92 -15.45 -50.14
N LYS A 701 8.29 -14.35 -49.73
CA LYS A 701 8.61 -13.00 -50.25
C LYS A 701 9.98 -12.52 -49.80
N GLU A 702 10.37 -12.78 -48.55
CA GLU A 702 11.70 -12.47 -48.03
C GLU A 702 12.78 -13.23 -48.78
N ILE A 703 12.63 -14.54 -49.01
CA ILE A 703 13.60 -15.32 -49.78
C ILE A 703 13.70 -14.81 -51.23
N ARG A 704 12.57 -14.51 -51.89
CA ARG A 704 12.56 -13.93 -53.23
C ARG A 704 13.25 -12.57 -53.30
N SER A 705 13.15 -11.76 -52.24
CA SER A 705 13.82 -10.46 -52.17
C SER A 705 15.35 -10.57 -52.14
N LEU A 706 15.88 -11.72 -51.73
CA LEU A 706 17.32 -12.03 -51.77
C LEU A 706 17.81 -12.44 -53.18
N GLY A 707 16.91 -12.52 -54.17
CA GLY A 707 17.22 -12.96 -55.53
C GLY A 707 17.20 -14.48 -55.71
N ILE A 708 16.66 -15.23 -54.74
CA ILE A 708 16.48 -16.69 -54.82
C ILE A 708 15.06 -16.97 -55.34
N ASN A 709 14.93 -17.73 -56.44
CA ASN A 709 13.61 -18.14 -56.91
C ASN A 709 13.06 -19.30 -56.07
N VAL A 710 11.87 -19.12 -55.49
CA VAL A 710 11.12 -20.14 -54.75
C VAL A 710 9.70 -20.12 -55.25
N GLU A 711 9.21 -21.24 -55.77
CA GLU A 711 7.86 -21.41 -56.31
C GLU A 711 7.18 -22.61 -55.64
N LEU A 712 5.85 -22.59 -55.61
CA LEU A 712 5.04 -23.73 -55.17
C LEU A 712 4.70 -24.53 -56.43
N GLU A 713 5.24 -25.73 -56.55
CA GLU A 713 4.84 -26.64 -57.63
C GLU A 713 3.41 -27.14 -57.38
N GLN A 714 2.58 -27.09 -58.42
CA GLN A 714 1.29 -27.78 -58.42
C GLN A 714 1.52 -29.16 -59.00
N ASP A 715 1.36 -30.20 -58.17
CA ASP A 715 1.20 -31.59 -58.65
C ASP A 715 -0.21 -31.82 -59.21
#